data_AF-A0A1M3NJP0-F1
#
_entry.id   AF-A0A1M3NJP0-F1
#
_cell.length_a   1.000
_cell.length_b   1.000
_cell.length_c   1.000
_cell.angle_alpha   90.00
_cell.angle_beta   90.00
_cell.angle_gamma   90.00
#
_symmetry.space_group_name_H-M   'P 1'
#
loop_
_entity.id
_entity.type
_entity.pdbx_description
1 polymer ?
#
loop_
_entity_poly.entity_id
_entity_poly.type
_entity_poly.pdbx_seq_one_letter_code
_entity_poly.pdbx_strand_id
1 'polypeptide(L)'
;MTLWMGPVFGDVIGYTQMGGEGAQWVGLSPFSSTKHYFQNIGDGTFAHSGSLAVRFAVAAKANITYKLLYNSAVAMTGGQSIMGGRSVADIVAMLAAEGVRKIIVTTDEPERYSAGSLNRIATVRHRDDLVAAEKELAETTGVTVLINDQQCAAEKRRLRKRGRMERRPRTIVINERVCEGCGDCGVKSNCLSVEPVETEFGRKTAINQTSCNQDYSCLLGDCPSFLTVETSAKIATTKPVQIVPPSISAPIPEPVFIVPEDRFSIFMTGIGGTGVVTVNQILGTAAAIAGRAVRGMDQTGSSQKAGPVVSHLHVEKEGRDGATRVMSGSADLFLAFDMLTGAEAVHLRMASPDRTVLIASTSEAPTGEMVTNKNKIYPNAALLRQRMEKATRADADVFLDARNVANTLFGSEVGANMVLVGAAYQAGALPIPAADIERAIRLNNVSVDMNIAAFRSGRMSVHAPEKTKAAMMTPSVEAPTLEEPALSYKAKNIVESVGAEGELRRLLVVRTPELIAFQDARYAADYAGFVRKVRETETKRTPGRAAIAEAVAANLYKLMAYKDEYEVARLMTSPQAKARLYKEFGTGARVSFHLHPTFLRSLGFTKKVRLGPWFAPLMRMLAKMKALRGTPFDLFARTHVRRTERNLIVQYRSLVEHACDKLDETNYESVLALAKLPDVVRGYEDVKLGNIELFREQAAELAAQIGVTHDFGAILRSPHDPDTPHMKRAA
;
A
#
# COMPACT_ATOMS: atom_id res chain seq x y z
N MET A 1 4.40 4.45 -26.39
CA MET A 1 4.47 5.59 -25.45
C MET A 1 3.39 5.34 -24.40
N THR A 2 3.73 4.48 -23.44
CA THR A 2 2.83 3.86 -22.46
C THR A 2 3.03 4.56 -21.13
N LEU A 3 2.05 5.34 -20.69
CA LEU A 3 2.05 6.01 -19.38
C LEU A 3 0.72 5.74 -18.66
N TRP A 4 0.44 4.46 -18.48
CA TRP A 4 -0.50 3.94 -17.49
C TRP A 4 0.15 2.67 -16.92
N MET A 5 0.85 2.78 -15.79
CA MET A 5 1.39 1.63 -15.06
C MET A 5 0.47 1.37 -13.87
N GLY A 6 -0.50 0.48 -14.06
CA GLY A 6 -1.46 0.05 -13.05
C GLY A 6 -2.51 -0.85 -13.71
N PRO A 7 -3.37 -1.55 -12.94
CA PRO A 7 -4.45 -2.34 -13.53
C PRO A 7 -5.33 -1.40 -14.36
N VAL A 8 -5.31 -1.60 -15.68
CA VAL A 8 -6.11 -0.82 -16.61
C VAL A 8 -7.55 -1.33 -16.49
N PHE A 9 -8.44 -0.52 -15.93
CA PHE A 9 -9.88 -0.83 -15.94
C PHE A 9 -10.43 -0.47 -17.32
N GLY A 10 -10.17 -1.36 -18.30
CA GLY A 10 -10.46 -1.17 -19.73
C GLY A 10 -9.25 -0.68 -20.53
N ASP A 11 -9.34 -0.69 -21.86
CA ASP A 11 -8.24 -0.20 -22.73
C ASP A 11 -8.34 1.32 -22.92
N VAL A 12 -7.29 2.06 -22.53
CA VAL A 12 -7.22 3.51 -22.73
C VAL A 12 -6.60 3.81 -24.09
N ILE A 13 -7.36 4.44 -24.98
CA ILE A 13 -6.91 4.75 -26.35
C ILE A 13 -6.87 6.27 -26.56
N GLY A 14 -5.73 6.77 -27.03
CA GLY A 14 -5.53 8.16 -27.40
C GLY A 14 -5.25 9.12 -26.24
N TYR A 15 -4.69 10.28 -26.59
CA TYR A 15 -4.50 11.42 -25.68
C TYR A 15 -4.99 12.67 -26.41
N THR A 16 -5.60 13.58 -25.65
CA THR A 16 -6.10 14.87 -26.17
C THR A 16 -5.69 15.99 -25.23
N GLN A 17 -5.59 17.20 -25.77
CA GLN A 17 -5.53 18.42 -24.98
C GLN A 17 -6.77 18.54 -24.08
N MET A 18 -6.60 19.24 -22.95
CA MET A 18 -7.71 19.58 -22.05
C MET A 18 -8.80 20.34 -22.82
N GLY A 19 -10.04 19.91 -22.64
CA GLY A 19 -11.22 20.45 -23.35
C GLY A 19 -11.52 19.75 -24.68
N GLY A 20 -10.61 18.91 -25.21
CA GLY A 20 -10.83 18.09 -26.41
C GLY A 20 -11.35 16.69 -26.13
N GLU A 21 -11.67 16.35 -24.87
CA GLU A 21 -12.10 15.02 -24.46
C GLU A 21 -13.28 14.50 -25.31
N GLY A 22 -13.09 13.34 -25.95
CA GLY A 22 -14.10 12.70 -26.78
C GLY A 22 -14.18 13.21 -28.23
N ALA A 23 -13.59 14.35 -28.56
CA ALA A 23 -13.61 14.88 -29.93
C ALA A 23 -12.91 13.96 -30.94
N GLN A 24 -11.84 13.27 -30.51
CA GLN A 24 -11.18 12.23 -31.30
C GLN A 24 -12.12 11.11 -31.76
N TRP A 25 -13.08 10.71 -30.90
CA TRP A 25 -14.04 9.66 -31.22
C TRP A 25 -15.05 10.12 -32.27
N VAL A 26 -15.42 11.40 -32.25
CA VAL A 26 -16.31 11.98 -33.28
C VAL A 26 -15.71 11.76 -34.68
N GLY A 27 -14.40 12.01 -34.85
CA GLY A 27 -13.70 11.78 -36.11
C GLY A 27 -13.42 10.30 -36.43
N LEU A 28 -13.18 9.47 -35.41
CA LEU A 28 -12.82 8.06 -35.59
C LEU A 28 -14.02 7.13 -35.79
N SER A 29 -15.16 7.44 -35.16
CA SER A 29 -16.33 6.57 -35.13
C SER A 29 -16.86 6.13 -36.51
N PRO A 30 -16.84 6.95 -37.58
CA PRO A 30 -17.29 6.49 -38.91
C PRO A 30 -16.37 5.43 -39.54
N PHE A 31 -15.13 5.31 -39.07
CA PHE A 31 -14.11 4.42 -39.62
C PHE A 31 -13.80 3.23 -38.70
N SER A 32 -14.58 3.05 -37.62
CA SER A 32 -14.37 2.00 -36.62
C SER A 32 -15.54 1.03 -36.58
N SER A 33 -15.27 -0.26 -36.38
CA SER A 33 -16.30 -1.26 -36.08
C SER A 33 -16.80 -1.17 -34.63
N THR A 34 -16.08 -0.44 -33.76
CA THR A 34 -16.48 -0.22 -32.37
C THR A 34 -17.70 0.70 -32.32
N LYS A 35 -18.78 0.23 -31.69
CA LYS A 35 -20.08 0.93 -31.73
C LYS A 35 -20.20 2.07 -30.73
N HIS A 36 -19.41 2.07 -29.66
CA HIS A 36 -19.55 2.97 -28.52
C HIS A 36 -18.21 3.23 -27.85
N TYR A 37 -18.04 4.42 -27.27
CA TYR A 37 -16.83 4.82 -26.57
C TYR A 37 -17.17 5.53 -25.24
N PHE A 38 -16.34 5.33 -24.22
CA PHE A 38 -16.43 6.05 -22.95
C PHE A 38 -15.35 7.11 -22.85
N GLN A 39 -15.74 8.33 -22.48
CA GLN A 39 -14.81 9.43 -22.27
C GLN A 39 -14.91 9.96 -20.84
N ASN A 40 -13.83 9.79 -20.07
CA ASN A 40 -13.72 10.42 -18.75
C ASN A 40 -13.49 11.92 -18.87
N ILE A 41 -14.18 12.71 -18.06
CA ILE A 41 -13.98 14.16 -17.95
C ILE A 41 -14.21 14.60 -16.50
N GLY A 42 -13.32 15.43 -15.96
CA GLY A 42 -13.50 16.03 -14.63
C GLY A 42 -14.45 17.24 -14.68
N ASP A 43 -15.17 17.49 -13.60
CA ASP A 43 -16.03 18.67 -13.43
C ASP A 43 -15.31 20.01 -13.65
N GLY A 44 -14.05 20.14 -13.21
CA GLY A 44 -13.22 21.30 -13.49
C GLY A 44 -12.96 21.52 -14.98
N THR A 45 -12.58 20.46 -15.70
CA THR A 45 -12.38 20.52 -17.16
C THR A 45 -13.69 20.82 -17.87
N PHE A 46 -14.78 20.16 -17.47
CA PHE A 46 -16.11 20.37 -18.03
C PHE A 46 -16.57 21.83 -17.90
N ALA A 47 -16.40 22.42 -16.72
CA ALA A 47 -16.76 23.82 -16.45
C ALA A 47 -15.92 24.80 -17.28
N HIS A 48 -14.63 24.55 -17.43
CA HIS A 48 -13.71 25.47 -18.10
C HIS A 48 -13.75 25.38 -19.63
N SER A 49 -13.76 24.16 -20.20
CA SER A 49 -13.55 23.98 -21.66
C SER A 49 -14.21 22.74 -22.25
N GLY A 50 -14.31 21.64 -21.50
CA GLY A 50 -14.76 20.36 -22.04
C GLY A 50 -16.27 20.23 -22.25
N SER A 51 -17.09 21.14 -21.71
CA SER A 51 -18.52 21.20 -22.06
C SER A 51 -18.75 21.43 -23.56
N LEU A 52 -17.84 22.15 -24.24
CA LEU A 52 -17.87 22.34 -25.69
C LEU A 52 -17.65 21.03 -26.46
N ALA A 53 -16.84 20.11 -25.95
CA ALA A 53 -16.64 18.80 -26.57
C ALA A 53 -17.91 17.95 -26.52
N VAL A 54 -18.66 18.01 -25.40
CA VAL A 54 -19.97 17.33 -25.30
C VAL A 54 -20.94 17.91 -26.32
N ARG A 55 -21.03 19.24 -26.43
CA ARG A 55 -21.86 19.91 -27.44
C ARG A 55 -21.48 19.48 -28.86
N PHE A 56 -20.18 19.41 -29.17
CA PHE A 56 -19.69 18.96 -30.47
C PHE A 56 -20.11 17.51 -30.76
N ALA A 57 -19.94 16.60 -29.80
CA ALA A 57 -20.37 15.21 -29.95
C ALA A 57 -21.88 15.07 -30.17
N VAL A 58 -22.70 15.90 -29.50
CA VAL A 58 -24.15 15.91 -29.70
C VAL A 58 -24.50 16.40 -31.10
N ALA A 59 -23.89 17.50 -31.55
CA ALA A 59 -24.11 18.04 -32.90
C ALA A 59 -23.72 17.03 -33.99
N ALA A 60 -22.62 16.30 -33.78
CA ALA A 60 -22.16 15.25 -34.67
C ALA A 60 -22.95 13.93 -34.57
N LYS A 61 -23.90 13.84 -33.63
CA LYS A 61 -24.69 12.61 -33.35
C LYS A 61 -23.80 11.40 -33.05
N ALA A 62 -22.64 11.62 -32.41
CA ALA A 62 -21.72 10.55 -32.06
C ALA A 62 -22.32 9.63 -31.01
N ASN A 63 -22.00 8.33 -31.08
CA ASN A 63 -22.39 7.35 -30.07
C ASN A 63 -21.30 7.24 -29.00
N ILE A 64 -21.43 8.01 -27.91
CA ILE A 64 -20.40 8.17 -26.88
C ILE A 64 -21.03 8.45 -25.52
N THR A 65 -20.48 7.85 -24.47
CA THR A 65 -20.82 8.19 -23.08
C THR A 65 -19.74 9.04 -22.46
N TYR A 66 -20.09 10.24 -21.99
CA TYR A 66 -19.20 11.03 -21.15
C TYR A 66 -19.36 10.63 -19.69
N LYS A 67 -18.29 10.18 -19.06
CA LYS A 67 -18.22 9.91 -17.62
C LYS A 67 -17.69 11.13 -16.91
N LEU A 68 -18.62 11.96 -16.42
CA LEU A 68 -18.34 13.19 -15.68
C LEU A 68 -18.03 12.86 -14.22
N LEU A 69 -16.79 13.07 -13.82
CA LEU A 69 -16.31 12.84 -12.45
C LEU A 69 -16.52 14.11 -11.62
N TYR A 70 -17.64 14.18 -10.91
CA TYR A 70 -18.02 15.34 -10.12
C TYR A 70 -17.44 15.27 -8.71
N ASN A 71 -16.50 16.18 -8.42
CA ASN A 71 -15.73 16.22 -7.18
C ASN A 71 -15.95 17.50 -6.35
N SER A 72 -16.64 18.50 -6.91
CA SER A 72 -16.88 19.86 -6.38
C SER A 72 -15.62 20.70 -6.11
N ALA A 73 -14.44 20.16 -6.40
CA ALA A 73 -13.15 20.81 -6.28
C ALA A 73 -12.18 20.23 -7.31
N VAL A 74 -11.20 21.04 -7.74
CA VAL A 74 -10.18 20.58 -8.68
C VAL A 74 -9.22 19.63 -7.96
N ALA A 75 -9.35 18.33 -8.25
CA ALA A 75 -8.62 17.28 -7.54
C ALA A 75 -7.08 17.42 -7.62
N MET A 76 -6.56 17.95 -8.73
CA MET A 76 -5.12 18.08 -9.00
C MET A 76 -4.44 19.28 -8.35
N THR A 77 -5.19 20.31 -7.93
CA THR A 77 -4.60 21.59 -7.49
C THR A 77 -4.61 21.81 -5.98
N GLY A 78 -4.79 20.73 -5.21
CA GLY A 78 -4.90 20.88 -3.76
C GLY A 78 -6.31 21.18 -3.25
N GLY A 79 -7.34 21.02 -4.09
CA GLY A 79 -8.74 21.23 -3.71
C GLY A 79 -9.22 22.66 -3.94
N GLN A 80 -8.71 23.35 -4.97
CA GLN A 80 -9.21 24.67 -5.33
C GLN A 80 -10.67 24.59 -5.79
N SER A 81 -11.42 25.66 -5.53
CA SER A 81 -12.77 25.82 -6.08
C SER A 81 -12.73 25.85 -7.60
N ILE A 82 -13.76 25.28 -8.22
CA ILE A 82 -13.90 25.29 -9.68
C ILE A 82 -14.45 26.66 -10.09
N MET A 83 -13.67 27.43 -10.84
CA MET A 83 -14.19 28.66 -11.46
C MET A 83 -15.27 28.28 -12.48
N GLY A 84 -16.47 28.82 -12.31
CA GLY A 84 -17.64 28.45 -13.12
C GLY A 84 -18.23 27.07 -12.78
N GLY A 85 -17.88 26.51 -11.61
CA GLY A 85 -18.47 25.27 -11.11
C GLY A 85 -20.00 25.39 -10.96
N ARG A 86 -20.70 24.30 -11.27
CA ARG A 86 -22.18 24.22 -11.26
C ARG A 86 -22.63 23.05 -10.39
N SER A 87 -23.85 23.09 -9.86
CA SER A 87 -24.40 21.94 -9.15
C SER A 87 -24.68 20.78 -10.12
N VAL A 88 -24.82 19.56 -9.60
CA VAL A 88 -25.22 18.40 -10.43
C VAL A 88 -26.56 18.66 -11.12
N ALA A 89 -27.51 19.31 -10.45
CA ALA A 89 -28.81 19.66 -11.02
C ALA A 89 -28.66 20.62 -12.22
N ASP A 90 -27.84 21.66 -12.08
CA ASP A 90 -27.57 22.62 -13.16
C ASP A 90 -26.87 21.95 -14.35
N ILE A 91 -25.91 21.05 -14.08
CA ILE A 91 -25.21 20.28 -15.10
C ILE A 91 -26.19 19.39 -15.87
N VAL A 92 -27.07 18.68 -15.15
CA VAL A 92 -28.12 17.85 -15.76
C VAL A 92 -29.04 18.69 -16.64
N ALA A 93 -29.50 19.85 -16.15
CA ALA A 93 -30.35 20.75 -16.91
C ALA A 93 -29.67 21.27 -18.18
N MET A 94 -28.40 21.68 -18.07
CA MET A 94 -27.59 22.11 -19.21
C MET A 94 -27.44 21.00 -20.25
N LEU A 95 -27.00 19.82 -19.84
CA LEU A 95 -26.78 18.68 -20.74
C LEU A 95 -28.07 18.23 -21.43
N ALA A 96 -29.20 18.26 -20.72
CA ALA A 96 -30.50 17.99 -21.29
C ALA A 96 -30.86 19.01 -22.39
N ALA A 97 -30.57 20.30 -22.17
CA ALA A 97 -30.80 21.35 -23.15
C ALA A 97 -29.86 21.23 -24.37
N GLU A 98 -28.62 20.76 -24.18
CA GLU A 98 -27.67 20.50 -25.28
C GLU A 98 -28.10 19.31 -26.16
N GLY A 99 -29.01 18.46 -25.71
CA GLY A 99 -29.56 17.34 -26.48
C GLY A 99 -29.01 15.96 -26.11
N VAL A 100 -28.35 15.82 -24.96
CA VAL A 100 -27.95 14.53 -24.38
C VAL A 100 -29.18 13.63 -24.23
N ARG A 101 -29.04 12.36 -24.63
CA ARG A 101 -30.17 11.42 -24.70
C ARG A 101 -30.56 10.84 -23.35
N LYS A 102 -29.57 10.56 -22.50
CA LYS A 102 -29.78 9.90 -21.23
C LYS A 102 -28.67 10.25 -20.25
N ILE A 103 -29.06 10.45 -18.99
CA ILE A 103 -28.13 10.75 -17.91
C ILE A 103 -28.36 9.75 -16.76
N ILE A 104 -27.30 9.17 -16.23
CA ILE A 104 -27.36 8.43 -14.96
C ILE A 104 -26.44 9.12 -13.97
N VAL A 105 -26.96 9.45 -12.80
CA VAL A 105 -26.18 9.98 -11.67
C VAL A 105 -25.93 8.84 -10.70
N THR A 106 -24.66 8.53 -10.44
CA THR A 106 -24.26 7.55 -9.42
C THR A 106 -23.71 8.27 -8.20
N THR A 107 -24.17 7.91 -7.01
CA THR A 107 -23.73 8.50 -5.73
C THR A 107 -23.78 7.48 -4.60
N ASP A 108 -22.99 7.72 -3.55
CA ASP A 108 -23.04 6.94 -2.30
C ASP A 108 -24.31 7.28 -1.47
N GLU A 109 -24.97 8.40 -1.76
CA GLU A 109 -26.11 8.93 -0.98
C GLU A 109 -27.28 9.31 -1.92
N PRO A 110 -27.95 8.34 -2.59
CA PRO A 110 -29.04 8.62 -3.53
C PRO A 110 -30.17 9.44 -2.93
N GLU A 111 -30.42 9.29 -1.64
CA GLU A 111 -31.43 10.01 -0.85
C GLU A 111 -31.24 11.53 -0.83
N ARG A 112 -30.04 12.05 -1.18
CA ARG A 112 -29.81 13.49 -1.34
C ARG A 112 -30.61 14.11 -2.49
N TYR A 113 -31.02 13.29 -3.45
CA TYR A 113 -31.80 13.70 -4.59
C TYR A 113 -33.26 13.32 -4.38
N SER A 114 -34.13 14.30 -4.14
CA SER A 114 -35.57 14.05 -4.05
C SER A 114 -36.13 13.61 -5.40
N ALA A 115 -37.20 12.83 -5.39
CA ALA A 115 -37.88 12.41 -6.62
C ALA A 115 -38.30 13.66 -7.43
N GLY A 116 -37.91 13.72 -8.70
CA GLY A 116 -38.19 14.87 -9.58
C GLY A 116 -37.27 16.08 -9.41
N SER A 117 -36.24 16.01 -8.55
CA SER A 117 -35.24 17.09 -8.41
C SER A 117 -34.36 17.30 -9.64
N LEU A 118 -34.29 16.31 -10.54
CA LEU A 118 -33.51 16.34 -11.75
C LEU A 118 -34.41 16.27 -12.99
N ASN A 119 -33.87 16.70 -14.15
CA ASN A 119 -34.56 16.59 -15.43
C ASN A 119 -34.98 15.12 -15.70
N ARG A 120 -36.13 14.92 -16.36
CA ARG A 120 -36.70 13.60 -16.68
C ARG A 120 -35.77 12.62 -17.40
N ILE A 121 -34.72 13.10 -18.07
CA ILE A 121 -33.74 12.25 -18.75
C ILE A 121 -32.68 11.66 -17.78
N ALA A 122 -32.68 12.11 -16.52
CA ALA A 122 -31.72 11.73 -15.50
C ALA A 122 -32.35 10.77 -14.48
N THR A 123 -31.63 9.69 -14.15
CA THR A 123 -31.96 8.80 -13.03
C THR A 123 -30.84 8.79 -12.00
N VAL A 124 -31.18 8.75 -10.71
CA VAL A 124 -30.19 8.64 -9.63
C VAL A 124 -30.13 7.18 -9.17
N ARG A 125 -28.92 6.64 -9.05
CA ARG A 125 -28.66 5.27 -8.59
C ARG A 125 -27.58 5.25 -7.54
N HIS A 126 -27.57 4.18 -6.75
CA HIS A 126 -26.45 3.93 -5.85
C HIS A 126 -25.19 3.63 -6.65
N ARG A 127 -24.03 4.02 -6.13
CA ARG A 127 -22.73 3.78 -6.78
C ARG A 127 -22.47 2.32 -7.14
N ASP A 128 -22.99 1.38 -6.36
CA ASP A 128 -22.82 -0.06 -6.61
C ASP A 128 -23.41 -0.50 -7.97
N ASP A 129 -24.34 0.28 -8.54
CA ASP A 129 -24.95 0.02 -9.85
C ASP A 129 -24.11 0.55 -11.02
N LEU A 130 -22.89 1.04 -10.79
CA LEU A 130 -22.03 1.68 -11.80
C LEU A 130 -21.89 0.86 -13.09
N VAL A 131 -21.59 -0.44 -12.97
CA VAL A 131 -21.41 -1.32 -14.14
C VAL A 131 -22.71 -1.53 -14.91
N ALA A 132 -23.83 -1.64 -14.20
CA ALA A 132 -25.15 -1.75 -14.84
C ALA A 132 -25.52 -0.45 -15.55
N ALA A 133 -25.23 0.71 -14.92
CA ALA A 133 -25.41 2.02 -15.52
C ALA A 133 -24.55 2.21 -16.78
N GLU A 134 -23.26 1.83 -16.75
CA GLU A 134 -22.37 1.91 -17.91
C GLU A 134 -22.90 1.07 -19.08
N LYS A 135 -23.32 -0.18 -18.84
CA LYS A 135 -23.91 -1.03 -19.89
C LYS A 135 -25.17 -0.40 -20.51
N GLU A 136 -26.09 0.07 -19.69
CA GLU A 136 -27.33 0.71 -20.14
C GLU A 136 -27.07 1.98 -20.96
N LEU A 137 -26.07 2.78 -20.57
CA LEU A 137 -25.67 3.97 -21.31
C LEU A 137 -24.98 3.64 -22.63
N ALA A 138 -24.19 2.55 -22.68
CA ALA A 138 -23.53 2.10 -23.90
C ALA A 138 -24.50 1.55 -24.96
N GLU A 139 -25.61 0.94 -24.53
CA GLU A 139 -26.69 0.45 -25.41
C GLU A 139 -27.57 1.58 -25.96
N THR A 140 -27.54 2.75 -25.33
CA THR A 140 -28.35 3.91 -25.75
C THR A 140 -27.66 4.65 -26.90
N THR A 141 -28.30 4.70 -28.07
CA THR A 141 -27.73 5.41 -29.24
C THR A 141 -27.68 6.92 -29.05
N GLY A 142 -26.53 7.52 -29.34
CA GLY A 142 -26.27 8.95 -29.29
C GLY A 142 -25.38 9.32 -28.11
N VAL A 143 -25.35 10.61 -27.75
CA VAL A 143 -24.56 11.06 -26.60
C VAL A 143 -25.31 10.81 -25.30
N THR A 144 -24.66 10.11 -24.38
CA THR A 144 -25.15 9.92 -23.01
C THR A 144 -24.12 10.38 -21.99
N VAL A 145 -24.55 10.58 -20.74
CA VAL A 145 -23.67 11.04 -19.66
C VAL A 145 -23.86 10.22 -18.39
N LEU A 146 -22.77 9.76 -17.82
CA LEU A 146 -22.71 9.20 -16.48
C LEU A 146 -22.08 10.25 -15.56
N ILE A 147 -22.87 10.81 -14.62
CA ILE A 147 -22.35 11.74 -13.62
C ILE A 147 -22.05 10.95 -12.36
N ASN A 148 -20.77 10.77 -12.04
CA ASN A 148 -20.37 10.16 -10.77
C ASN A 148 -20.20 11.27 -9.72
N ASP A 149 -21.27 11.52 -8.96
CA ASP A 149 -21.31 12.49 -7.87
C ASP A 149 -20.63 11.89 -6.62
N GLN A 150 -19.31 12.03 -6.60
CA GLN A 150 -18.50 11.54 -5.52
C GLN A 150 -17.30 12.44 -5.30
N GLN A 151 -17.33 13.17 -4.17
CA GLN A 151 -16.19 14.00 -3.80
C GLN A 151 -14.90 13.17 -3.66
N CYS A 152 -13.83 13.68 -4.25
CA CYS A 152 -12.49 13.09 -4.23
C CYS A 152 -12.07 12.70 -2.81
N ALA A 153 -11.59 11.47 -2.65
CA ALA A 153 -11.17 10.94 -1.36
C ALA A 153 -10.02 11.76 -0.72
N ALA A 154 -9.11 12.32 -1.54
CA ALA A 154 -8.04 13.19 -1.07
C ALA A 154 -8.58 14.50 -0.47
N GLU A 155 -9.65 15.06 -1.05
CA GLU A 155 -10.29 16.27 -0.54
C GLU A 155 -11.09 15.99 0.73
N LYS A 156 -11.86 14.90 0.78
CA LYS A 156 -12.52 14.42 2.01
C LYS A 156 -11.52 14.32 3.16
N ARG A 157 -10.33 13.75 2.91
CA ARG A 157 -9.24 13.67 3.90
C ARG A 157 -8.75 15.04 4.34
N ARG A 158 -8.51 15.97 3.39
CA ARG A 158 -8.07 17.35 3.72
C ARG A 158 -9.10 18.10 4.54
N LEU A 159 -10.37 18.04 4.17
CA LEU A 159 -11.48 18.68 4.89
C LEU A 159 -11.60 18.13 6.32
N ARG A 160 -11.51 16.80 6.50
CA ARG A 160 -11.49 16.17 7.83
C ARG A 160 -10.28 16.62 8.66
N LYS A 161 -9.08 16.67 8.06
CA LYS A 161 -7.86 17.15 8.74
C LYS A 161 -7.97 18.61 9.18
N ARG A 162 -8.68 19.44 8.39
CA ARG A 162 -8.96 20.86 8.70
C ARG A 162 -10.18 21.08 9.59
N GLY A 163 -10.86 20.02 10.04
CA GLY A 163 -12.08 20.12 10.86
C GLY A 163 -13.30 20.65 10.11
N ARG A 164 -13.28 20.70 8.78
CA ARG A 164 -14.38 21.19 7.92
C ARG A 164 -15.35 20.09 7.48
N MET A 165 -15.10 18.85 7.87
CA MET A 165 -15.96 17.69 7.62
C MET A 165 -15.92 16.78 8.85
N GLU A 166 -17.05 16.16 9.19
CA GLU A 166 -17.15 15.25 10.32
C GLU A 166 -16.12 14.11 10.20
N ARG A 167 -15.35 13.91 11.28
CA ARG A 167 -14.37 12.84 11.36
C ARG A 167 -15.12 11.54 11.64
N ARG A 168 -14.97 10.54 10.76
CA ARG A 168 -15.53 9.21 11.04
C ARG A 168 -14.77 8.63 12.26
N PRO A 169 -15.46 8.20 13.34
CA PRO A 169 -14.81 7.75 14.58
C PRO A 169 -14.21 6.35 14.49
N ARG A 170 -14.13 5.78 13.28
CA ARG A 170 -13.77 4.39 13.02
C ARG A 170 -12.45 4.34 12.26
N THR A 171 -11.50 3.62 12.81
CA THR A 171 -10.22 3.33 12.16
C THR A 171 -10.17 1.85 11.84
N ILE A 172 -9.71 1.50 10.64
CA ILE A 172 -9.52 0.10 10.25
C ILE A 172 -8.07 -0.28 10.48
N VAL A 173 -7.85 -1.42 11.12
CA VAL A 173 -6.55 -1.98 11.42
C VAL A 173 -6.51 -3.42 10.90
N ILE A 174 -5.35 -3.85 10.41
CA ILE A 174 -5.12 -5.25 10.03
C ILE A 174 -4.26 -5.90 11.10
N ASN A 175 -4.72 -7.02 11.65
CA ASN A 175 -3.87 -7.88 12.48
C ASN A 175 -2.91 -8.67 11.58
N GLU A 176 -1.66 -8.22 11.52
CA GLU A 176 -0.59 -8.82 10.71
C GLU A 176 -0.32 -10.29 11.02
N ARG A 177 -0.58 -10.75 12.26
CA ARG A 177 -0.40 -12.16 12.62
C ARG A 177 -1.44 -13.06 11.97
N VAL A 178 -2.64 -12.52 11.76
CA VAL A 178 -3.71 -13.23 11.04
C VAL A 178 -3.48 -13.09 9.54
N CYS A 179 -3.16 -11.89 9.06
CA CYS A 179 -2.96 -11.61 7.63
C CYS A 179 -2.06 -12.64 6.92
N GLU A 180 -2.45 -13.05 5.73
CA GLU A 180 -1.65 -13.94 4.87
C GLU A 180 -0.88 -13.18 3.77
N GLY A 181 -1.00 -11.85 3.70
CA GLY A 181 -0.28 -11.03 2.70
C GLY A 181 -0.70 -11.34 1.25
N CYS A 182 -1.96 -11.73 1.04
CA CYS A 182 -2.47 -12.14 -0.28
C CYS A 182 -2.72 -10.99 -1.26
N GLY A 183 -2.88 -9.76 -0.76
CA GLY A 183 -3.14 -8.58 -1.59
C GLY A 183 -4.60 -8.41 -2.03
N ASP A 184 -5.53 -9.30 -1.68
CA ASP A 184 -6.93 -9.20 -2.12
C ASP A 184 -7.61 -7.89 -1.66
N CYS A 185 -7.31 -7.43 -0.43
CA CYS A 185 -7.76 -6.11 0.01
C CYS A 185 -7.21 -4.95 -0.84
N GLY A 186 -5.98 -5.06 -1.34
CA GLY A 186 -5.38 -4.13 -2.30
C GLY A 186 -6.08 -4.19 -3.65
N VAL A 187 -6.34 -5.39 -4.18
CA VAL A 187 -7.08 -5.60 -5.44
C VAL A 187 -8.49 -5.01 -5.38
N LYS A 188 -9.24 -5.24 -4.28
CA LYS A 188 -10.61 -4.74 -4.12
C LYS A 188 -10.68 -3.23 -3.88
N SER A 189 -9.71 -2.66 -3.17
CA SER A 189 -9.74 -1.23 -2.79
C SER A 189 -8.99 -0.32 -3.74
N ASN A 190 -7.98 -0.84 -4.46
CA ASN A 190 -6.96 -0.07 -5.15
C ASN A 190 -6.37 1.06 -4.28
N CYS A 191 -6.28 0.83 -2.96
CA CYS A 191 -5.95 1.85 -1.99
C CYS A 191 -4.47 1.76 -1.60
N LEU A 192 -3.70 2.80 -1.90
CA LEU A 192 -2.29 2.88 -1.53
C LEU A 192 -2.01 2.83 -0.03
N SER A 193 -3.00 3.15 0.80
CA SER A 193 -2.82 3.05 2.25
C SER A 193 -2.82 1.60 2.73
N VAL A 194 -3.09 0.62 1.86
CA VAL A 194 -2.97 -0.81 2.12
C VAL A 194 -1.55 -1.22 1.73
N GLU A 195 -0.59 -1.04 2.63
CA GLU A 195 0.84 -1.18 2.35
C GLU A 195 1.32 -2.60 2.71
N PRO A 196 2.12 -3.26 1.85
CA PRO A 196 2.84 -4.47 2.25
C PRO A 196 3.86 -4.15 3.35
N VAL A 197 3.97 -5.03 4.34
CA VAL A 197 4.94 -4.92 5.44
C VAL A 197 5.64 -6.26 5.66
N GLU A 198 6.95 -6.24 5.85
CA GLU A 198 7.71 -7.45 6.17
C GLU A 198 7.64 -7.76 7.67
N THR A 199 7.44 -9.04 8.00
CA THR A 199 7.36 -9.51 9.39
C THR A 199 8.12 -10.82 9.55
N GLU A 200 8.37 -11.24 10.78
CA GLU A 200 8.96 -12.57 11.09
C GLU A 200 8.16 -13.74 10.47
N PHE A 201 6.87 -13.53 10.16
CA PHE A 201 5.98 -14.53 9.56
C PHE A 201 5.76 -14.31 8.06
N GLY A 202 6.72 -13.63 7.40
CA GLY A 202 6.71 -13.27 5.98
C GLY A 202 5.96 -11.97 5.71
N ARG A 203 5.79 -11.66 4.41
CA ARG A 203 5.08 -10.47 3.92
C ARG A 203 3.62 -10.44 4.38
N LYS A 204 3.22 -9.34 5.00
CA LYS A 204 1.86 -9.04 5.48
C LYS A 204 1.36 -7.74 4.86
N THR A 205 0.19 -7.30 5.31
CA THR A 205 -0.42 -6.06 4.88
C THR A 205 -0.82 -5.25 6.10
N ALA A 206 -0.51 -3.96 6.10
CA ALA A 206 -0.91 -3.01 7.12
C ALA A 206 -1.70 -1.85 6.48
N ILE A 207 -2.43 -1.11 7.30
CA ILE A 207 -3.07 0.13 6.88
C ILE A 207 -2.24 1.30 7.39
N ASN A 208 -1.72 2.12 6.47
CA ASN A 208 -1.09 3.38 6.82
C ASN A 208 -2.17 4.37 7.31
N GLN A 209 -2.23 4.56 8.63
CA GLN A 209 -3.25 5.39 9.28
C GLN A 209 -3.11 6.88 8.95
N THR A 210 -1.89 7.33 8.63
CA THR A 210 -1.60 8.72 8.26
C THR A 210 -2.13 9.05 6.87
N SER A 211 -2.06 8.11 5.92
CA SER A 211 -2.45 8.32 4.53
C SER A 211 -3.89 7.88 4.21
N CYS A 212 -4.51 7.08 5.08
CA CYS A 212 -5.83 6.47 4.89
C CYS A 212 -6.95 7.47 4.59
N ASN A 213 -7.78 7.14 3.60
CA ASN A 213 -8.95 7.92 3.19
C ASN A 213 -10.22 7.63 4.01
N GLN A 214 -10.24 6.54 4.76
CA GLN A 214 -11.41 6.05 5.52
C GLN A 214 -12.67 5.80 4.66
N ASP A 215 -12.48 5.33 3.41
CA ASP A 215 -13.58 4.86 2.55
C ASP A 215 -14.01 3.41 2.85
N TYR A 216 -13.17 2.66 3.58
CA TYR A 216 -13.40 1.28 4.03
C TYR A 216 -13.58 0.23 2.91
N SER A 217 -13.25 0.58 1.66
CA SER A 217 -13.30 -0.34 0.53
C SER A 217 -12.41 -1.57 0.70
N CYS A 218 -11.33 -1.46 1.50
CA CYS A 218 -10.46 -2.58 1.86
C CYS A 218 -11.19 -3.72 2.60
N LEU A 219 -12.32 -3.43 3.26
CA LEU A 219 -13.13 -4.44 3.94
C LEU A 219 -13.84 -5.42 2.98
N LEU A 220 -13.94 -5.05 1.69
CA LEU A 220 -14.52 -5.90 0.63
C LEU A 220 -13.67 -7.11 0.29
N GLY A 221 -12.36 -7.09 0.60
CA GLY A 221 -11.49 -8.26 0.38
C GLY A 221 -11.84 -9.40 1.34
N ASP A 222 -11.68 -10.65 0.95
CA ASP A 222 -12.06 -11.81 1.76
C ASP A 222 -10.96 -12.17 2.76
N CYS A 223 -10.97 -11.48 3.90
CA CYS A 223 -9.92 -11.60 4.91
C CYS A 223 -10.46 -11.37 6.34
N PRO A 224 -10.26 -12.30 7.28
CA PRO A 224 -10.67 -12.14 8.68
C PRO A 224 -9.72 -11.24 9.48
N SER A 225 -8.63 -10.72 8.88
CA SER A 225 -7.61 -9.94 9.60
C SER A 225 -8.05 -8.53 10.02
N PHE A 226 -9.20 -8.07 9.55
CA PHE A 226 -9.65 -6.69 9.74
C PHE A 226 -10.32 -6.46 11.10
N LEU A 227 -9.90 -5.36 11.74
CA LEU A 227 -10.44 -4.84 12.97
C LEU A 227 -10.94 -3.41 12.73
N THR A 228 -12.09 -3.06 13.30
CA THR A 228 -12.47 -1.66 13.49
C THR A 228 -12.16 -1.24 14.91
N VAL A 229 -11.38 -0.19 15.05
CA VAL A 229 -11.09 0.47 16.31
C VAL A 229 -11.91 1.74 16.38
N GLU A 230 -12.77 1.83 17.39
CA GLU A 230 -13.49 3.04 17.76
C GLU A 230 -12.86 3.61 19.02
N THR A 231 -12.24 4.78 18.89
CA THR A 231 -11.84 5.58 20.04
C THR A 231 -13.01 6.49 20.39
N SER A 232 -13.35 6.63 21.67
CA SER A 232 -14.25 7.70 22.07
C SER A 232 -13.68 9.02 21.54
N ALA A 233 -14.53 9.88 20.97
CA ALA A 233 -14.13 11.15 20.34
C ALA A 233 -13.33 12.10 21.26
N LYS A 234 -13.18 11.73 22.55
CA LYS A 234 -12.40 12.40 23.59
C LYS A 234 -11.02 11.79 23.87
N ILE A 235 -10.48 10.91 23.03
CA ILE A 235 -9.02 10.88 22.90
C ILE A 235 -8.68 12.06 22.01
N ALA A 236 -8.64 13.23 22.68
CA ALA A 236 -7.79 14.34 22.29
C ALA A 236 -6.52 13.75 21.70
N THR A 237 -6.06 14.32 20.57
CA THR A 237 -4.64 14.41 20.25
C THR A 237 -3.82 13.90 21.43
N THR A 238 -3.34 12.65 21.35
CA THR A 238 -2.38 12.13 22.32
C THR A 238 -1.51 13.31 22.68
N LYS A 239 -1.55 13.76 23.95
CA LYS A 239 -0.80 14.93 24.43
C LYS A 239 0.50 14.91 23.64
N PRO A 240 0.82 15.97 22.87
CA PRO A 240 1.95 15.91 21.95
C PRO A 240 3.09 15.30 22.73
N VAL A 241 3.48 14.08 22.34
CA VAL A 241 4.70 13.46 22.83
C VAL A 241 5.71 14.58 22.70
N GLN A 242 6.35 14.98 23.81
CA GLN A 242 7.22 16.17 23.87
C GLN A 242 7.91 16.32 22.53
N ILE A 243 7.52 17.36 21.77
CA ILE A 243 7.71 17.44 20.31
C ILE A 243 9.19 17.35 19.93
N VAL A 244 10.10 17.47 20.90
CA VAL A 244 11.53 17.34 20.71
C VAL A 244 12.10 16.64 21.97
N PRO A 245 12.73 15.46 21.87
CA PRO A 245 13.60 14.95 22.92
C PRO A 245 14.67 16.00 23.26
N PRO A 246 15.04 16.22 24.53
CA PRO A 246 16.04 17.23 24.93
C PRO A 246 17.39 17.13 24.19
N SER A 247 17.70 15.95 23.63
CA SER A 247 18.88 15.69 22.82
C SER A 247 18.89 16.41 21.45
N ILE A 248 17.73 16.81 20.92
CA ILE A 248 17.58 17.51 19.62
C ILE A 248 17.54 19.05 19.80
N SER A 249 17.36 19.54 21.04
CA SER A 249 17.42 20.99 21.36
C SER A 249 18.84 21.53 21.58
N ALA A 250 19.88 20.71 21.44
CA ALA A 250 21.25 21.18 21.49
C ALA A 250 21.53 22.15 20.33
N PRO A 251 22.34 23.21 20.53
CA PRO A 251 22.76 24.09 19.44
C PRO A 251 23.40 23.27 18.31
N ILE A 252 22.85 23.38 17.10
CA ILE A 252 23.41 22.73 15.91
C ILE A 252 24.26 23.77 15.19
N PRO A 253 25.54 23.51 14.91
CA PRO A 253 26.37 24.47 14.20
C PRO A 253 25.86 24.70 12.78
N GLU A 254 26.10 25.90 12.28
CA GLU A 254 25.82 26.23 10.88
C GLU A 254 26.82 25.49 9.97
N PRO A 255 26.34 24.86 8.88
CA PRO A 255 27.19 24.10 7.97
C PRO A 255 27.98 25.02 7.05
N VAL A 256 29.08 24.51 6.51
CA VAL A 256 29.76 25.14 5.36
C VAL A 256 29.07 24.67 4.10
N PHE A 257 28.67 25.59 3.22
CA PHE A 257 28.02 25.23 1.97
C PHE A 257 29.02 24.63 0.98
N ILE A 258 28.66 23.50 0.39
CA ILE A 258 29.46 22.73 -0.59
C ILE A 258 28.89 22.83 -2.01
N VAL A 259 27.91 23.70 -2.20
CA VAL A 259 27.24 24.04 -3.46
C VAL A 259 27.28 25.56 -3.68
N PRO A 260 27.12 26.06 -4.91
CA PRO A 260 27.20 27.50 -5.18
C PRO A 260 26.08 28.31 -4.49
N GLU A 261 26.44 29.41 -3.82
CA GLU A 261 25.46 30.26 -3.09
C GLU A 261 24.79 31.32 -3.98
N ASP A 262 25.45 31.76 -5.05
CA ASP A 262 24.94 32.83 -5.91
C ASP A 262 23.88 32.32 -6.90
N ARG A 263 23.98 31.05 -7.28
CA ARG A 263 23.08 30.38 -8.21
C ARG A 263 23.05 28.89 -7.95
N PHE A 264 21.91 28.38 -7.49
CA PHE A 264 21.74 26.96 -7.28
C PHE A 264 20.40 26.45 -7.80
N SER A 265 20.45 25.23 -8.34
CA SER A 265 19.32 24.50 -8.89
C SER A 265 19.02 23.28 -8.02
N ILE A 266 17.78 23.19 -7.56
CA ILE A 266 17.27 22.05 -6.81
C ILE A 266 16.35 21.23 -7.72
N PHE A 267 16.63 19.94 -7.80
CA PHE A 267 15.76 18.96 -8.41
C PHE A 267 15.15 18.08 -7.32
N MET A 268 13.83 17.94 -7.32
CA MET A 268 13.08 17.24 -6.29
C MET A 268 12.25 16.14 -6.93
N THR A 269 12.34 14.92 -6.42
CA THR A 269 11.50 13.79 -6.88
C THR A 269 10.80 13.14 -5.72
N GLY A 270 9.56 12.73 -5.94
CA GLY A 270 8.85 11.91 -4.97
C GLY A 270 7.58 11.30 -5.53
N ILE A 271 6.87 10.58 -4.69
CA ILE A 271 5.58 9.98 -5.02
C ILE A 271 4.43 11.01 -4.86
N GLY A 272 3.44 10.97 -5.74
CA GLY A 272 2.26 11.82 -5.68
C GLY A 272 1.53 11.77 -4.34
N GLY A 273 1.41 12.93 -3.68
CA GLY A 273 0.75 13.07 -2.38
C GLY A 273 1.68 12.99 -1.17
N THR A 274 3.00 12.85 -1.36
CA THR A 274 4.00 12.88 -0.27
C THR A 274 4.39 14.29 0.16
N GLY A 275 4.15 15.32 -0.66
CA GLY A 275 4.40 16.73 -0.31
C GLY A 275 5.58 17.40 -1.01
N VAL A 276 6.11 16.81 -2.09
CA VAL A 276 7.20 17.38 -2.93
C VAL A 276 6.91 18.83 -3.33
N VAL A 277 5.73 19.09 -3.90
CA VAL A 277 5.27 20.44 -4.30
C VAL A 277 5.23 21.40 -3.11
N THR A 278 4.82 20.93 -1.94
CA THR A 278 4.79 21.75 -0.72
C THR A 278 6.20 22.11 -0.27
N VAL A 279 7.16 21.20 -0.37
CA VAL A 279 8.57 21.52 -0.08
C VAL A 279 9.10 22.55 -1.07
N ASN A 280 8.82 22.38 -2.37
CA ASN A 280 9.20 23.34 -3.40
C ASN A 280 8.67 24.75 -3.09
N GLN A 281 7.40 24.86 -2.71
CA GLN A 281 6.78 26.12 -2.28
C GLN A 281 7.43 26.70 -1.02
N ILE A 282 7.72 25.89 0.00
CA ILE A 282 8.36 26.34 1.24
C ILE A 282 9.77 26.86 0.96
N LEU A 283 10.57 26.13 0.18
CA LEU A 283 11.94 26.52 -0.17
C LEU A 283 11.96 27.76 -1.06
N GLY A 284 11.06 27.85 -2.05
CA GLY A 284 10.92 29.05 -2.87
C GLY A 284 10.50 30.27 -2.05
N THR A 285 9.57 30.10 -1.11
CA THR A 285 9.17 31.17 -0.17
C THR A 285 10.33 31.58 0.73
N ALA A 286 11.09 30.61 1.28
CA ALA A 286 12.25 30.87 2.12
C ALA A 286 13.34 31.64 1.36
N ALA A 287 13.65 31.24 0.13
CA ALA A 287 14.60 31.94 -0.74
C ALA A 287 14.14 33.37 -1.06
N ALA A 288 12.85 33.58 -1.34
CA ALA A 288 12.30 34.91 -1.58
C ALA A 288 12.37 35.81 -0.34
N ILE A 289 12.10 35.26 0.85
CA ILE A 289 12.28 35.97 2.14
C ILE A 289 13.74 36.37 2.32
N ALA A 290 14.68 35.51 1.94
CA ALA A 290 16.12 35.76 1.96
C ALA A 290 16.60 36.75 0.87
N GLY A 291 15.68 37.38 0.13
CA GLY A 291 16.00 38.37 -0.91
C GLY A 291 16.52 37.76 -2.21
N ARG A 292 16.34 36.46 -2.45
CA ARG A 292 16.77 35.77 -3.68
C ARG A 292 15.67 35.76 -4.74
N ALA A 293 16.06 35.76 -6.00
CA ALA A 293 15.16 35.53 -7.12
C ALA A 293 14.86 34.03 -7.27
N VAL A 294 13.59 33.69 -7.48
CA VAL A 294 13.11 32.30 -7.46
C VAL A 294 12.32 31.97 -8.72
N ARG A 295 12.63 30.83 -9.33
CA ARG A 295 11.86 30.27 -10.44
C ARG A 295 11.59 28.80 -10.17
N GLY A 296 10.32 28.43 -10.13
CA GLY A 296 9.90 27.07 -9.80
C GLY A 296 8.90 26.49 -10.79
N MET A 297 9.01 25.20 -11.06
CA MET A 297 8.06 24.45 -11.88
C MET A 297 7.73 23.13 -11.19
N ASP A 298 6.45 22.83 -11.05
CA ASP A 298 5.98 21.53 -10.56
C ASP A 298 5.41 20.71 -11.73
N GLN A 299 5.89 19.50 -11.87
CA GLN A 299 5.38 18.49 -12.79
C GLN A 299 4.71 17.40 -11.96
N THR A 300 3.38 17.49 -11.87
CA THR A 300 2.56 16.43 -11.31
C THR A 300 2.08 15.54 -12.43
N GLY A 301 2.21 14.21 -12.29
CA GLY A 301 1.55 13.28 -13.20
C GLY A 301 0.02 13.48 -13.20
N SER A 302 -0.68 12.86 -14.17
CA SER A 302 -2.15 12.75 -14.13
C SER A 302 -2.61 12.27 -12.76
N SER A 303 -3.77 12.73 -12.27
CA SER A 303 -4.31 12.56 -10.89
C SER A 303 -4.42 11.11 -10.39
N GLN A 304 -3.29 10.43 -10.28
CA GLN A 304 -3.12 9.08 -9.79
C GLN A 304 -2.28 9.19 -8.54
N LYS A 305 -2.85 8.71 -7.44
CA LYS A 305 -2.11 8.45 -6.22
C LYS A 305 -0.94 7.53 -6.59
N ALA A 306 0.27 7.89 -6.18
CA ALA A 306 1.55 7.22 -6.48
C ALA A 306 2.16 7.33 -7.89
N GLY A 307 1.70 8.26 -8.74
CA GLY A 307 2.52 8.69 -9.88
C GLY A 307 3.77 9.46 -9.43
N PRO A 308 4.86 9.48 -10.24
CA PRO A 308 6.01 10.32 -9.95
C PRO A 308 5.62 11.81 -9.97
N VAL A 309 6.14 12.56 -9.01
CA VAL A 309 6.04 14.02 -8.93
C VAL A 309 7.44 14.58 -8.91
N VAL A 310 7.64 15.58 -9.76
CA VAL A 310 8.94 16.23 -9.93
C VAL A 310 8.78 17.72 -9.74
N SER A 311 9.64 18.32 -8.93
CA SER A 311 9.69 19.77 -8.75
C SER A 311 11.07 20.30 -9.11
N HIS A 312 11.08 21.44 -9.78
CA HIS A 312 12.27 22.17 -10.22
C HIS A 312 12.29 23.50 -9.50
N LEU A 313 13.44 23.86 -8.93
CA LEU A 313 13.62 25.16 -8.27
C LEU A 313 14.98 25.75 -8.65
N HIS A 314 14.97 26.97 -9.15
CA HIS A 314 16.17 27.79 -9.31
C HIS A 314 16.12 28.92 -8.30
N VAL A 315 17.23 29.13 -7.62
CA VAL A 315 17.41 30.24 -6.68
C VAL A 315 18.70 30.97 -7.06
N GLU A 316 18.57 32.27 -7.27
CA GLU A 316 19.66 33.13 -7.73
C GLU A 316 19.71 34.40 -6.89
N LYS A 317 20.91 34.96 -6.69
CA LYS A 317 21.08 36.23 -5.98
C LYS A 317 20.35 37.38 -6.67
N GLU A 318 20.45 37.44 -7.99
CA GLU A 318 19.79 38.43 -8.83
C GLU A 318 18.93 37.73 -9.88
N GLY A 319 17.75 38.31 -10.17
CA GLY A 319 16.82 37.75 -11.13
C GLY A 319 17.33 37.87 -12.56
N ARG A 320 17.17 36.81 -13.34
CA ARG A 320 17.45 36.79 -14.78
C ARG A 320 16.40 36.00 -15.54
N ASP A 321 16.28 36.24 -16.84
CA ASP A 321 15.48 35.41 -17.72
C ASP A 321 16.10 34.02 -17.91
N GLY A 322 15.28 33.02 -18.26
CA GLY A 322 15.74 31.64 -18.44
C GLY A 322 14.70 30.57 -18.13
N ALA A 323 15.05 29.33 -18.42
CA ALA A 323 14.14 28.18 -18.28
C ALA A 323 13.85 27.87 -16.80
N THR A 324 12.57 27.66 -16.50
CA THR A 324 12.11 27.24 -15.16
C THR A 324 12.48 25.80 -14.84
N ARG A 325 12.72 24.97 -15.86
CA ARG A 325 13.09 23.56 -15.70
C ARG A 325 14.59 23.43 -15.41
N VAL A 326 14.97 22.55 -14.48
CA VAL A 326 16.37 22.14 -14.32
C VAL A 326 16.79 21.33 -15.55
N MET A 327 17.97 21.64 -16.08
CA MET A 327 18.48 20.99 -17.28
C MET A 327 19.24 19.71 -16.91
N SER A 328 19.45 18.84 -17.89
CA SER A 328 20.21 17.61 -17.65
C SER A 328 21.63 17.92 -17.17
N GLY A 329 22.09 17.19 -16.15
CA GLY A 329 23.38 17.40 -15.50
C GLY A 329 23.54 18.71 -14.73
N SER A 330 22.46 19.48 -14.53
CA SER A 330 22.55 20.85 -14.01
C SER A 330 22.01 21.06 -12.59
N ALA A 331 21.58 20.01 -11.89
CA ALA A 331 21.17 20.11 -10.49
C ALA A 331 22.39 20.26 -9.57
N ASP A 332 22.33 21.19 -8.61
CA ASP A 332 23.30 21.28 -7.51
C ASP A 332 22.88 20.39 -6.35
N LEU A 333 21.58 20.40 -6.05
CA LEU A 333 20.97 19.56 -5.03
C LEU A 333 19.91 18.67 -5.67
N PHE A 334 20.00 17.37 -5.43
CA PHE A 334 18.95 16.41 -5.74
C PHE A 334 18.29 15.93 -4.43
N LEU A 335 17.05 16.34 -4.19
CA LEU A 335 16.23 15.83 -3.08
C LEU A 335 15.34 14.68 -3.57
N ALA A 336 15.66 13.46 -3.16
CA ALA A 336 14.85 12.28 -3.45
C ALA A 336 14.01 11.89 -2.23
N PHE A 337 12.71 12.18 -2.25
CA PHE A 337 11.78 11.82 -1.17
C PHE A 337 11.47 10.31 -1.13
N ASP A 338 11.83 9.58 -2.18
CA ASP A 338 11.91 8.12 -2.23
C ASP A 338 12.98 7.68 -3.25
N MET A 339 13.67 6.57 -2.98
CA MET A 339 14.73 6.07 -3.86
C MET A 339 14.19 5.48 -5.16
N LEU A 340 12.97 4.94 -5.17
CA LEU A 340 12.42 4.27 -6.35
C LEU A 340 12.25 5.25 -7.51
N THR A 341 11.61 6.38 -7.25
CA THR A 341 11.43 7.48 -8.20
C THR A 341 12.77 8.15 -8.48
N GLY A 342 13.57 8.41 -7.45
CA GLY A 342 14.87 9.08 -7.61
C GLY A 342 15.85 8.32 -8.50
N ALA A 343 15.83 6.98 -8.46
CA ALA A 343 16.72 6.11 -9.24
C ALA A 343 16.26 5.88 -10.69
N GLU A 344 15.14 6.45 -11.14
CA GLU A 344 14.72 6.37 -12.53
C GLU A 344 15.66 7.13 -13.46
N ALA A 345 15.97 6.58 -14.64
CA ALA A 345 16.93 7.18 -15.58
C ALA A 345 16.55 8.61 -16.00
N VAL A 346 15.24 8.89 -16.12
CA VAL A 346 14.72 10.21 -16.50
C VAL A 346 14.93 11.27 -15.41
N HIS A 347 15.13 10.86 -14.16
CA HIS A 347 15.41 11.73 -13.03
C HIS A 347 16.92 11.83 -12.78
N LEU A 348 17.63 10.70 -12.81
CA LEU A 348 19.09 10.66 -12.66
C LEU A 348 19.84 11.52 -13.69
N ARG A 349 19.31 11.67 -14.91
CA ARG A 349 19.88 12.58 -15.93
C ARG A 349 19.95 14.05 -15.53
N MET A 350 19.27 14.47 -14.46
CA MET A 350 19.34 15.84 -13.94
C MET A 350 20.57 16.05 -13.06
N ALA A 351 21.14 14.97 -12.55
CA ALA A 351 22.34 14.96 -11.72
C ALA A 351 23.62 14.84 -12.56
N SER A 352 24.74 15.24 -11.96
CA SER A 352 26.10 15.06 -12.46
C SER A 352 27.02 14.59 -11.33
N PRO A 353 27.91 13.60 -11.59
CA PRO A 353 28.88 13.12 -10.60
C PRO A 353 29.84 14.19 -10.06
N ASP A 354 30.08 15.26 -10.83
CA ASP A 354 31.04 16.31 -10.44
C ASP A 354 30.40 17.45 -9.64
N ARG A 355 29.06 17.49 -9.57
CA ARG A 355 28.32 18.69 -9.12
C ARG A 355 27.25 18.37 -8.10
N THR A 356 26.43 17.36 -8.35
CA THR A 356 25.15 17.18 -7.67
C THR A 356 25.35 16.47 -6.35
N VAL A 357 24.90 17.08 -5.26
CA VAL A 357 24.78 16.43 -3.96
C VAL A 357 23.38 15.83 -3.85
N LEU A 358 23.30 14.54 -3.54
CA LEU A 358 22.05 13.82 -3.33
C LEU A 358 21.70 13.73 -1.85
N ILE A 359 20.46 14.07 -1.52
CA ILE A 359 19.88 13.81 -0.21
C ILE A 359 18.64 12.95 -0.43
N ALA A 360 18.73 11.67 -0.05
CA ALA A 360 17.72 10.67 -0.37
C ALA A 360 17.10 10.04 0.88
N SER A 361 15.77 9.92 0.85
CA SER A 361 15.04 9.13 1.84
C SER A 361 15.14 7.64 1.50
N THR A 362 15.69 6.84 2.40
CA THR A 362 15.77 5.37 2.22
C THR A 362 14.47 4.66 2.58
N SER A 363 13.47 5.39 3.08
CA SER A 363 12.18 4.81 3.46
C SER A 363 11.50 4.17 2.25
N GLU A 364 11.09 2.92 2.39
CA GLU A 364 10.41 2.20 1.31
C GLU A 364 8.94 2.62 1.24
N ALA A 365 8.51 3.06 0.05
CA ALA A 365 7.13 3.41 -0.23
C ALA A 365 6.64 2.57 -1.42
N PRO A 366 5.66 1.68 -1.23
CA PRO A 366 5.18 0.79 -2.28
C PRO A 366 4.41 1.57 -3.36
N THR A 367 4.57 1.17 -4.62
CA THR A 367 3.74 1.69 -5.72
C THR A 367 2.35 1.08 -5.70
N GLY A 368 1.39 1.67 -6.44
CA GLY A 368 0.06 1.07 -6.60
C GLY A 368 0.09 -0.35 -7.19
N GLU A 369 1.05 -0.63 -8.08
CA GLU A 369 1.28 -1.96 -8.61
C GLU A 369 1.79 -2.92 -7.52
N MET A 370 2.70 -2.50 -6.64
CA MET A 370 3.20 -3.33 -5.53
C MET A 370 2.12 -3.61 -4.47
N VAL A 371 1.15 -2.70 -4.31
CA VAL A 371 -0.01 -2.88 -3.42
C VAL A 371 -1.00 -3.90 -4.00
N THR A 372 -1.26 -3.84 -5.30
CA THR A 372 -2.26 -4.70 -5.98
C THR A 372 -1.70 -6.03 -6.44
N ASN A 373 -0.40 -6.10 -6.76
CA ASN A 373 0.27 -7.29 -7.26
C ASN A 373 1.28 -7.82 -6.24
N LYS A 374 0.95 -8.98 -5.64
CA LYS A 374 1.78 -9.64 -4.63
C LYS A 374 3.15 -10.11 -5.13
N ASN A 375 3.34 -10.25 -6.44
CA ASN A 375 4.59 -10.68 -7.06
C ASN A 375 5.55 -9.51 -7.33
N LYS A 376 5.08 -8.26 -7.18
CA LYS A 376 5.90 -7.06 -7.36
C LYS A 376 6.50 -6.65 -6.02
N ILE A 377 7.81 -6.87 -5.90
CA ILE A 377 8.58 -6.59 -4.69
C ILE A 377 9.29 -5.25 -4.87
N TYR A 378 9.50 -4.53 -3.77
CA TYR A 378 10.34 -3.35 -3.77
C TYR A 378 11.76 -3.74 -4.21
N PRO A 379 12.38 -3.04 -5.17
CA PRO A 379 13.74 -3.36 -5.61
C PRO A 379 14.74 -3.28 -4.45
N ASN A 380 15.84 -4.03 -4.55
CA ASN A 380 16.88 -4.00 -3.54
C ASN A 380 17.38 -2.56 -3.29
N ALA A 381 17.22 -2.08 -2.05
CA ALA A 381 17.58 -0.72 -1.66
C ALA A 381 19.07 -0.39 -1.91
N ALA A 382 19.98 -1.35 -1.74
CA ALA A 382 21.40 -1.16 -2.02
C ALA A 382 21.67 -0.98 -3.52
N LEU A 383 20.93 -1.68 -4.39
CA LEU A 383 21.04 -1.49 -5.84
C LEU A 383 20.52 -0.11 -6.26
N LEU A 384 19.39 0.34 -5.68
CA LEU A 384 18.86 1.68 -5.94
C LEU A 384 19.86 2.75 -5.50
N ARG A 385 20.38 2.66 -4.27
CA ARG A 385 21.44 3.53 -3.75
C ARG A 385 22.64 3.56 -4.70
N GLN A 386 23.21 2.40 -5.04
CA GLN A 386 24.39 2.32 -5.90
C GLN A 386 24.15 2.98 -7.27
N ARG A 387 22.95 2.84 -7.82
CA ARG A 387 22.58 3.49 -9.09
C ARG A 387 22.52 5.00 -8.95
N MET A 388 22.02 5.52 -7.83
CA MET A 388 21.96 6.95 -7.57
C MET A 388 23.35 7.54 -7.34
N GLU A 389 24.17 6.92 -6.47
CA GLU A 389 25.55 7.33 -6.17
C GLU A 389 26.43 7.42 -7.42
N LYS A 390 26.18 6.60 -8.44
CA LYS A 390 26.90 6.67 -9.74
C LYS A 390 26.60 7.94 -10.56
N ALA A 391 25.49 8.62 -10.29
CA ALA A 391 25.06 9.82 -11.03
C ALA A 391 25.34 11.12 -10.26
N THR A 392 25.83 11.03 -9.03
CA THR A 392 25.95 12.13 -8.06
C THR A 392 27.33 12.11 -7.40
N ARG A 393 27.60 13.11 -6.55
CA ARG A 393 28.82 13.20 -5.74
C ARG A 393 28.72 12.24 -4.56
N ALA A 394 29.02 10.96 -4.80
CA ALA A 394 28.84 9.88 -3.82
C ALA A 394 29.48 10.14 -2.44
N ASP A 395 30.56 10.92 -2.38
CA ASP A 395 31.25 11.31 -1.15
C ASP A 395 30.47 12.33 -0.29
N ALA A 396 29.63 13.14 -0.93
CA ALA A 396 28.81 14.18 -0.30
C ALA A 396 27.35 13.74 -0.08
N ASP A 397 26.95 12.60 -0.64
CA ASP A 397 25.56 12.14 -0.62
C ASP A 397 25.13 11.72 0.80
N VAL A 398 23.87 12.05 1.15
CA VAL A 398 23.27 11.68 2.43
C VAL A 398 22.02 10.83 2.19
N PHE A 399 21.96 9.72 2.91
CA PHE A 399 20.84 8.80 2.87
C PHE A 399 20.32 8.60 4.30
N LEU A 400 19.02 8.82 4.49
CA LEU A 400 18.40 8.69 5.81
C LEU A 400 16.98 8.13 5.71
N ASP A 401 16.55 7.38 6.71
CA ASP A 401 15.16 6.88 6.77
C ASP A 401 14.24 7.97 7.33
N ALA A 402 13.85 8.90 6.46
CA ALA A 402 13.13 10.11 6.85
C ALA A 402 11.76 9.82 7.46
N ARG A 403 11.05 8.80 6.95
CA ARG A 403 9.76 8.36 7.50
C ARG A 403 9.95 7.75 8.89
N ASN A 404 10.96 6.90 9.10
CA ASN A 404 11.20 6.30 10.41
C ASN A 404 11.59 7.35 11.46
N VAL A 405 12.45 8.31 11.11
CA VAL A 405 12.80 9.43 12.00
C VAL A 405 11.54 10.22 12.38
N ALA A 406 10.73 10.62 11.40
CA ALA A 406 9.51 11.38 11.66
C ALA A 406 8.47 10.58 12.48
N ASN A 407 8.26 9.32 12.14
CA ASN A 407 7.30 8.46 12.82
C ASN A 407 7.71 8.17 14.27
N THR A 408 8.98 7.88 14.51
CA THR A 408 9.47 7.54 15.85
C THR A 408 9.46 8.76 16.78
N LEU A 409 9.88 9.92 16.28
CA LEU A 409 9.96 11.14 17.10
C LEU A 409 8.61 11.84 17.29
N PHE A 410 7.75 11.83 16.27
CA PHE A 410 6.53 12.64 16.25
C PHE A 410 5.24 11.82 16.18
N GLY A 411 5.33 10.49 16.10
CA GLY A 411 4.16 9.59 15.93
C GLY A 411 3.47 9.75 14.57
N SER A 412 4.14 10.35 13.58
CA SER A 412 3.55 10.68 12.29
C SER A 412 4.61 10.84 11.20
N GLU A 413 4.36 10.25 10.03
CA GLU A 413 5.25 10.36 8.86
C GLU A 413 5.18 11.72 8.15
N VAL A 414 4.21 12.59 8.50
CA VAL A 414 3.98 13.87 7.80
C VAL A 414 5.22 14.77 7.82
N GLY A 415 6.06 14.67 8.86
CA GLY A 415 7.28 15.46 8.98
C GLY A 415 8.46 14.96 8.14
N ALA A 416 8.37 13.79 7.49
CA ALA A 416 9.51 13.15 6.81
C ALA A 416 10.19 14.05 5.79
N ASN A 417 9.42 14.80 5.00
CA ASN A 417 9.98 15.73 4.01
C ASN A 417 10.80 16.84 4.66
N MET A 418 10.38 17.35 5.82
CA MET A 418 11.13 18.38 6.54
C MET A 418 12.38 17.80 7.20
N VAL A 419 12.36 16.53 7.63
CA VAL A 419 13.58 15.82 8.05
C VAL A 419 14.60 15.79 6.89
N LEU A 420 14.15 15.47 5.68
CA LEU A 420 15.03 15.45 4.50
C LEU A 420 15.60 16.84 4.16
N VAL A 421 14.77 17.88 4.22
CA VAL A 421 15.21 19.29 4.03
C VAL A 421 16.22 19.70 5.10
N GLY A 422 16.02 19.31 6.36
CA GLY A 422 16.96 19.55 7.44
C GLY A 422 18.30 18.87 7.24
N ALA A 423 18.29 17.63 6.75
CA ALA A 423 19.51 16.92 6.40
C ALA A 423 20.25 17.59 5.23
N ALA A 424 19.52 18.03 4.20
CA ALA A 424 20.09 18.77 3.07
C ALA A 424 20.76 20.08 3.51
N TYR A 425 20.12 20.80 4.43
CA TYR A 425 20.71 21.98 5.05
C TYR A 425 22.01 21.64 5.74
N GLN A 426 21.99 20.70 6.69
CA GLN A 426 23.16 20.39 7.49
C GLN A 426 24.31 19.72 6.72
N ALA A 427 24.01 19.07 5.59
CA ALA A 427 25.01 18.56 4.66
C ALA A 427 25.73 19.67 3.86
N GLY A 428 25.33 20.94 4.03
CA GLY A 428 25.88 22.06 3.27
C GLY A 428 25.35 22.16 1.83
N ALA A 429 24.29 21.41 1.50
CA ALA A 429 23.78 21.30 0.13
C ALA A 429 22.59 22.24 -0.17
N LEU A 430 22.13 23.02 0.81
CA LEU A 430 21.00 23.94 0.69
C LEU A 430 21.37 25.34 1.21
N PRO A 431 21.83 26.26 0.34
CA PRO A 431 22.30 27.59 0.72
C PRO A 431 21.13 28.59 0.88
N ILE A 432 20.14 28.23 1.72
CA ILE A 432 19.03 29.10 2.15
C ILE A 432 19.08 29.19 3.66
N PRO A 433 19.15 30.39 4.28
CA PRO A 433 19.28 30.51 5.73
C PRO A 433 18.21 29.72 6.50
N ALA A 434 18.62 28.95 7.52
CA ALA A 434 17.70 28.15 8.32
C ALA A 434 16.56 28.97 8.93
N ALA A 435 16.82 30.22 9.34
CA ALA A 435 15.81 31.11 9.90
C ALA A 435 14.68 31.42 8.90
N ASP A 436 15.01 31.57 7.62
CA ASP A 436 14.04 31.85 6.56
C ASP A 436 13.24 30.60 6.17
N ILE A 437 13.87 29.42 6.22
CA ILE A 437 13.16 28.14 6.08
C ILE A 437 12.12 28.00 7.20
N GLU A 438 12.51 28.21 8.46
CA GLU A 438 11.56 28.15 9.58
C GLU A 438 10.46 29.22 9.46
N ARG A 439 10.77 30.43 8.97
CA ARG A 439 9.77 31.47 8.71
C ARG A 439 8.80 31.08 7.62
N ALA A 440 9.27 30.48 6.52
CA ALA A 440 8.41 29.94 5.46
C ALA A 440 7.50 28.81 5.98
N ILE A 441 8.01 27.93 6.86
CA ILE A 441 7.20 26.90 7.53
C ILE A 441 6.08 27.54 8.37
N ARG A 442 6.37 28.60 9.14
CA ARG A 442 5.37 29.34 9.91
C ARG A 442 4.29 29.96 9.00
N LEU A 443 4.69 30.57 7.88
CA LEU A 443 3.77 31.17 6.92
C LEU A 443 2.86 30.14 6.24
N ASN A 444 3.37 28.92 5.99
CA ASN A 444 2.56 27.83 5.44
C ASN A 444 1.45 27.38 6.41
N ASN A 445 1.56 27.68 7.72
CA ASN A 445 0.51 27.54 8.72
C ASN A 445 -0.11 26.13 8.82
N VAL A 446 0.68 25.09 8.56
CA VAL A 446 0.27 23.68 8.66
C VAL A 446 1.23 22.95 9.58
N SER A 447 0.73 22.47 10.73
CA SER A 447 1.51 21.68 11.70
C SER A 447 2.89 22.30 12.00
N VAL A 448 2.92 23.61 12.23
CA VAL A 448 4.14 24.44 12.27
C VAL A 448 5.19 23.88 13.23
N ASP A 449 4.83 23.63 14.48
CA ASP A 449 5.78 23.16 15.50
C ASP A 449 6.42 21.81 15.14
N MET A 450 5.61 20.88 14.62
CA MET A 450 6.07 19.57 14.16
C MET A 450 7.01 19.69 12.96
N ASN A 451 6.69 20.56 11.99
CA ASN A 451 7.54 20.74 10.80
C ASN A 451 8.88 21.42 11.13
N ILE A 452 8.89 22.39 12.06
CA ILE A 452 10.13 22.99 12.57
C ILE A 452 10.95 21.95 13.33
N ALA A 453 10.31 21.17 14.20
CA ALA A 453 10.98 20.08 14.91
C ALA A 453 11.56 19.04 13.94
N ALA A 454 10.81 18.65 12.91
CA ALA A 454 11.28 17.73 11.88
C ALA A 454 12.49 18.28 11.10
N PHE A 455 12.46 19.56 10.72
CA PHE A 455 13.61 20.23 10.09
C PHE A 455 14.86 20.18 11.00
N ARG A 456 14.70 20.48 12.29
CA ARG A 456 15.81 20.43 13.26
C ARG A 456 16.31 19.00 13.50
N SER A 457 15.42 18.00 13.57
CA SER A 457 15.80 16.59 13.64
C SER A 457 16.56 16.11 12.41
N GLY A 458 16.18 16.60 11.22
CA GLY A 458 16.92 16.38 9.98
C GLY A 458 18.36 16.90 10.06
N ARG A 459 18.53 18.14 10.56
CA ARG A 459 19.86 18.69 10.82
C ARG A 459 20.65 17.83 11.80
N MET A 460 20.05 17.46 12.93
CA MET A 460 20.69 16.61 13.94
C MET A 460 21.10 15.23 13.40
N SER A 461 20.32 14.69 12.45
CA SER A 461 20.61 13.38 11.82
C SER A 461 21.91 13.37 11.04
N VAL A 462 22.34 14.53 10.51
CA VAL A 462 23.61 14.69 9.80
C VAL A 462 24.73 15.13 10.75
N HIS A 463 24.46 16.08 11.64
CA HIS A 463 25.47 16.60 12.56
C HIS A 463 25.91 15.58 13.63
N ALA A 464 24.95 14.86 14.22
CA ALA A 464 25.19 13.86 15.25
C ALA A 464 24.24 12.66 15.11
N PRO A 465 24.50 11.76 14.14
CA PRO A 465 23.65 10.60 13.85
C PRO A 465 23.36 9.74 15.09
N GLU A 466 24.36 9.54 15.94
CA GLU A 466 24.24 8.73 17.16
C GLU A 466 23.27 9.33 18.19
N LYS A 467 23.20 10.67 18.30
CA LYS A 467 22.21 11.33 19.17
C LYS A 467 20.79 11.16 18.65
N THR A 468 20.61 11.19 17.34
CA THR A 468 19.31 10.93 16.71
C THR A 468 18.87 9.49 16.92
N LYS A 469 19.79 8.52 16.73
CA LYS A 469 19.53 7.10 17.03
C LYS A 469 19.15 6.90 18.51
N ALA A 470 19.90 7.50 19.44
CA ALA A 470 19.59 7.42 20.87
C ALA A 470 18.21 8.03 21.21
N ALA A 471 17.85 9.16 20.59
CA ALA A 471 16.54 9.79 20.74
C ALA A 471 15.42 8.88 20.22
N MET A 472 15.64 8.18 19.11
CA MET A 472 14.70 7.21 18.55
C MET A 472 14.57 5.93 19.40
N MET A 473 15.61 5.58 20.17
CA MET A 473 15.60 4.43 21.09
C MET A 473 15.00 4.76 22.47
N THR A 474 14.79 6.04 22.79
CA THR A 474 14.21 6.45 24.07
C THR A 474 12.69 6.20 24.04
N PRO A 475 12.13 5.33 24.90
CA PRO A 475 10.70 5.03 24.88
C PRO A 475 9.89 6.26 25.27
N SER A 476 9.01 6.74 24.38
CA SER A 476 8.11 7.88 24.67
C SER A 476 6.89 7.51 25.51
N VAL A 477 6.72 6.23 25.86
CA VAL A 477 5.71 5.73 26.80
C VAL A 477 6.30 4.51 27.51
N GLU A 478 6.22 4.44 28.84
CA GLU A 478 6.44 3.21 29.61
C GLU A 478 5.43 2.15 29.12
N ALA A 479 5.86 1.35 28.16
CA ALA A 479 5.18 0.13 27.78
C ALA A 479 5.65 -0.98 28.74
N PRO A 480 4.77 -1.93 29.12
CA PRO A 480 5.25 -3.18 29.66
C PRO A 480 6.19 -3.79 28.63
N THR A 481 7.45 -3.95 29.00
CA THR A 481 8.40 -4.78 28.29
C THR A 481 7.72 -6.12 28.06
N LEU A 482 7.38 -6.41 26.81
CA LEU A 482 7.10 -7.78 26.41
C LEU A 482 8.43 -8.48 26.53
N GLU A 483 8.73 -9.00 27.72
CA GLU A 483 9.83 -9.92 27.95
C GLU A 483 9.78 -10.96 26.83
N GLU A 484 10.91 -11.18 26.15
CA GLU A 484 11.02 -12.31 25.23
C GLU A 484 10.59 -13.54 26.02
N PRO A 485 9.47 -14.20 25.65
CA PRO A 485 8.95 -15.27 26.47
C PRO A 485 10.02 -16.36 26.50
N ALA A 486 10.60 -16.56 27.69
CA ALA A 486 11.57 -17.62 27.90
C ALA A 486 10.97 -18.93 27.37
N LEU A 487 11.70 -19.59 26.47
CA LEU A 487 11.23 -20.84 25.87
C LEU A 487 10.80 -21.79 26.99
N SER A 488 9.56 -22.26 26.91
CA SER A 488 9.10 -23.32 27.82
C SER A 488 10.06 -24.51 27.73
N TYR A 489 10.26 -25.23 28.84
CA TYR A 489 11.13 -26.41 28.88
C TYR A 489 10.87 -27.40 27.72
N LYS A 490 9.58 -27.61 27.40
CA LYS A 490 9.15 -28.45 26.27
C LYS A 490 9.60 -27.90 24.92
N ALA A 491 9.39 -26.60 24.68
CA ALA A 491 9.83 -25.96 23.43
C ALA A 491 11.35 -26.01 23.29
N LYS A 492 12.09 -25.76 24.37
CA LYS A 492 13.55 -25.85 24.40
C LYS A 492 14.03 -27.25 24.00
N ASN A 493 13.49 -28.30 24.62
CA ASN A 493 13.88 -29.67 24.29
C ASN A 493 13.60 -30.03 22.82
N ILE A 494 12.48 -29.58 22.25
CA ILE A 494 12.15 -29.81 20.84
C ILE A 494 13.15 -29.09 19.93
N VAL A 495 13.48 -27.83 20.21
CA VAL A 495 14.45 -27.05 19.42
C VAL A 495 15.83 -27.70 19.47
N GLU A 496 16.31 -28.05 20.66
CA GLU A 496 17.63 -28.66 20.83
C GLU A 496 17.70 -30.07 20.20
N SER A 497 16.59 -30.81 20.10
CA SER A 497 16.55 -32.13 19.45
C SER A 497 16.89 -32.11 17.95
N VAL A 498 16.82 -30.95 17.30
CA VAL A 498 17.21 -30.76 15.90
C VAL A 498 18.71 -30.60 15.75
N GLY A 499 19.42 -30.15 16.80
CA GLY A 499 20.86 -29.86 16.77
C GLY A 499 21.25 -28.76 15.77
N ALA A 500 20.34 -27.81 15.50
CA ALA A 500 20.56 -26.74 14.55
C ALA A 500 21.30 -25.55 15.19
N GLU A 501 22.06 -24.83 14.37
CA GLU A 501 22.76 -23.59 14.73
C GLU A 501 22.34 -22.45 13.80
N GLY A 502 22.81 -21.23 14.08
CA GLY A 502 22.58 -20.06 13.22
C GLY A 502 21.10 -19.73 12.97
N GLU A 503 20.77 -19.43 11.72
CA GLU A 503 19.43 -19.00 11.30
C GLU A 503 18.38 -20.10 11.47
N LEU A 504 18.71 -21.35 11.14
CA LEU A 504 17.80 -22.47 11.34
C LEU A 504 17.37 -22.61 12.81
N ARG A 505 18.29 -22.44 13.75
CA ARG A 505 17.96 -22.44 15.19
C ARG A 505 17.02 -21.28 15.54
N ARG A 506 17.29 -20.07 15.04
CA ARG A 506 16.43 -18.89 15.25
C ARG A 506 15.00 -19.16 14.77
N LEU A 507 14.85 -19.74 13.57
CA LEU A 507 13.53 -20.08 13.01
C LEU A 507 12.78 -21.07 13.91
N LEU A 508 13.45 -22.11 14.43
CA LEU A 508 12.88 -23.11 15.32
C LEU A 508 12.46 -22.53 16.69
N VAL A 509 13.27 -21.63 17.25
CA VAL A 509 12.97 -20.92 18.51
C VAL A 509 11.67 -20.12 18.40
N VAL A 510 11.41 -19.51 17.25
CA VAL A 510 10.17 -18.75 17.01
C VAL A 510 8.98 -19.67 16.70
N ARG A 511 9.16 -20.67 15.85
CA ARG A 511 8.06 -21.47 15.29
C ARG A 511 7.57 -22.59 16.21
N THR A 512 8.46 -23.16 17.02
CA THR A 512 8.12 -24.28 17.92
C THR A 512 7.09 -23.88 18.98
N PRO A 513 7.26 -22.78 19.76
CA PRO A 513 6.25 -22.33 20.71
C PRO A 513 4.90 -22.02 20.04
N GLU A 514 4.95 -21.47 18.82
CA GLU A 514 3.77 -21.17 18.04
C GLU A 514 2.99 -22.43 17.63
N LEU A 515 3.66 -23.51 17.24
CA LEU A 515 2.99 -24.78 16.93
C LEU A 515 2.43 -25.47 18.18
N ILE A 516 3.09 -25.32 19.33
CA ILE A 516 2.55 -25.77 20.63
C ILE A 516 1.28 -24.99 20.97
N ALA A 517 1.31 -23.67 20.78
CA ALA A 517 0.17 -22.80 21.01
C ALA A 517 -0.97 -23.11 20.03
N PHE A 518 -0.64 -23.35 18.75
CA PHE A 518 -1.56 -23.75 17.69
C PHE A 518 -2.27 -25.05 18.06
N GLN A 519 -1.54 -26.15 18.26
CA GLN A 519 -2.09 -27.47 18.57
C GLN A 519 -1.54 -27.99 19.90
N ASP A 520 -0.37 -28.65 19.89
CA ASP A 520 0.25 -29.28 21.04
C ASP A 520 1.75 -29.55 20.81
N ALA A 521 2.42 -30.09 21.83
CA ALA A 521 3.85 -30.41 21.79
C ALA A 521 4.21 -31.54 20.82
N ARG A 522 3.30 -32.49 20.55
CA ARG A 522 3.53 -33.56 19.59
C ARG A 522 3.55 -32.99 18.17
N TYR A 523 2.60 -32.12 17.85
CA TYR A 523 2.54 -31.45 16.55
C TYR A 523 3.78 -30.60 16.27
N ALA A 524 4.30 -29.91 17.28
CA ALA A 524 5.55 -29.16 17.18
C ALA A 524 6.78 -30.09 17.05
N ALA A 525 6.79 -31.24 17.72
CA ALA A 525 7.84 -32.25 17.58
C ALA A 525 7.84 -32.90 16.19
N ASP A 526 6.66 -33.15 15.59
CA ASP A 526 6.54 -33.68 14.23
C ASP A 526 7.13 -32.70 13.19
N TYR A 527 6.89 -31.40 13.39
CA TYR A 527 7.53 -30.34 12.60
C TYR A 527 9.05 -30.35 12.74
N ALA A 528 9.56 -30.32 13.98
CA ALA A 528 11.00 -30.29 14.25
C ALA A 528 11.71 -31.55 13.74
N GLY A 529 11.07 -32.72 13.87
CA GLY A 529 11.59 -33.99 13.36
C GLY A 529 11.74 -34.00 11.84
N PHE A 530 10.77 -33.44 11.11
CA PHE A 530 10.87 -33.30 9.65
C PHE A 530 11.99 -32.34 9.23
N VAL A 531 12.08 -31.17 9.89
CA VAL A 531 13.16 -30.20 9.64
C VAL A 531 14.53 -30.83 9.91
N ARG A 532 14.65 -31.62 10.99
CA ARG A 532 15.87 -32.39 11.28
C ARG A 532 16.24 -33.35 10.16
N LYS A 533 15.28 -34.13 9.66
CA LYS A 533 15.51 -35.09 8.55
C LYS A 533 16.03 -34.37 7.30
N VAL A 534 15.43 -33.23 6.94
CA VAL A 534 15.88 -32.42 5.80
C VAL A 534 17.29 -31.88 6.02
N ARG A 535 17.57 -31.29 7.20
CA ARG A 535 18.90 -30.80 7.57
C ARG A 535 19.96 -31.91 7.47
N GLU A 536 19.69 -33.08 8.03
CA GLU A 536 20.63 -34.20 7.99
C GLU A 536 20.90 -34.67 6.55
N THR A 537 19.90 -34.61 5.68
CA THR A 537 20.04 -34.98 4.26
C THR A 537 20.82 -33.91 3.48
N GLU A 538 20.50 -32.63 3.69
CA GLU A 538 21.21 -31.50 3.08
C GLU A 538 22.68 -31.50 3.48
N THR A 539 23.00 -31.64 4.78
CA THR A 539 24.40 -31.69 5.26
C THR A 539 25.17 -32.85 4.66
N LYS A 540 24.53 -34.02 4.46
CA LYS A 540 25.19 -35.21 3.87
C LYS A 540 25.46 -35.05 2.38
N ARG A 541 24.56 -34.40 1.63
CA ARG A 541 24.64 -34.32 0.17
C ARG A 541 25.29 -33.06 -0.36
N THR A 542 25.15 -31.94 0.36
CA THR A 542 25.73 -30.65 0.00
C THR A 542 26.36 -29.99 1.24
N PRO A 543 27.54 -30.46 1.69
CA PRO A 543 28.20 -29.93 2.88
C PRO A 543 28.45 -28.41 2.79
N GLY A 544 28.23 -27.70 3.89
CA GLY A 544 28.43 -26.24 3.97
C GLY A 544 27.24 -25.39 3.50
N ARG A 545 26.15 -26.00 3.02
CA ARG A 545 24.90 -25.32 2.69
C ARG A 545 23.79 -25.70 3.68
N ALA A 546 22.90 -24.74 4.00
CA ALA A 546 21.81 -24.92 4.97
C ALA A 546 20.47 -24.26 4.54
N ALA A 547 20.42 -23.69 3.33
CA ALA A 547 19.30 -22.84 2.93
C ALA A 547 18.03 -23.65 2.64
N ILE A 548 18.14 -24.94 2.29
CA ILE A 548 16.98 -25.80 2.06
C ILE A 548 16.29 -26.10 3.39
N ALA A 549 17.04 -26.49 4.42
CA ALA A 549 16.48 -26.72 5.75
C ALA A 549 15.83 -25.46 6.34
N GLU A 550 16.44 -24.28 6.14
CA GLU A 550 15.87 -22.99 6.53
C GLU A 550 14.56 -22.69 5.78
N ALA A 551 14.54 -22.89 4.45
CA ALA A 551 13.35 -22.71 3.63
C ALA A 551 12.21 -23.67 4.05
N VAL A 552 12.54 -24.93 4.32
CA VAL A 552 11.56 -25.92 4.81
C VAL A 552 11.04 -25.55 6.19
N ALA A 553 11.90 -25.11 7.12
CA ALA A 553 11.47 -24.66 8.44
C ALA A 553 10.46 -23.49 8.34
N ALA A 554 10.76 -22.50 7.49
CA ALA A 554 9.86 -21.37 7.27
C ALA A 554 8.52 -21.79 6.64
N ASN A 555 8.55 -22.55 5.55
CA ASN A 555 7.38 -22.85 4.73
C ASN A 555 6.52 -24.00 5.27
N LEU A 556 7.13 -25.01 5.89
CA LEU A 556 6.38 -26.07 6.56
C LEU A 556 5.59 -25.51 7.74
N TYR A 557 6.17 -24.61 8.54
CA TYR A 557 5.44 -23.93 9.61
C TYR A 557 4.22 -23.19 9.06
N LYS A 558 4.36 -22.47 7.94
CA LYS A 558 3.25 -21.75 7.29
C LYS A 558 2.10 -22.69 6.92
N LEU A 559 2.40 -23.85 6.34
CA LEU A 559 1.39 -24.85 5.97
C LEU A 559 0.77 -25.53 7.19
N MET A 560 1.55 -25.80 8.24
CA MET A 560 1.08 -26.45 9.47
C MET A 560 0.26 -25.51 10.37
N ALA A 561 0.63 -24.23 10.45
CA ALA A 561 -0.07 -23.20 11.22
C ALA A 561 -1.07 -22.41 10.35
N TYR A 562 -1.86 -23.14 9.56
CA TYR A 562 -2.89 -22.57 8.70
C TYR A 562 -3.96 -21.82 9.51
N LYS A 563 -4.51 -20.74 8.94
CA LYS A 563 -5.41 -19.80 9.63
C LYS A 563 -6.85 -20.32 9.63
N ASP A 564 -7.08 -21.33 10.47
CA ASP A 564 -8.42 -21.80 10.79
C ASP A 564 -9.10 -20.93 11.85
N GLU A 565 -10.36 -21.24 12.13
CA GLU A 565 -11.22 -20.47 13.00
C GLU A 565 -10.65 -20.38 14.43
N TYR A 566 -10.05 -21.48 14.91
CA TYR A 566 -9.40 -21.54 16.22
C TYR A 566 -8.13 -20.67 16.28
N GLU A 567 -7.29 -20.73 15.25
CA GLU A 567 -6.04 -19.98 15.17
C GLU A 567 -6.29 -18.49 14.94
N VAL A 568 -7.22 -18.13 14.06
CA VAL A 568 -7.68 -16.74 13.88
C VAL A 568 -8.16 -16.19 15.21
N ALA A 569 -8.95 -16.97 15.96
CA ALA A 569 -9.44 -16.55 17.27
C ALA A 569 -8.32 -16.35 18.30
N ARG A 570 -7.34 -17.26 18.35
CA ARG A 570 -6.15 -17.15 19.21
C ARG A 570 -5.35 -15.89 18.90
N LEU A 571 -5.05 -15.66 17.62
CA LEU A 571 -4.23 -14.53 17.18
C LEU A 571 -4.94 -13.18 17.34
N MET A 572 -6.25 -13.13 17.10
CA MET A 572 -7.07 -11.94 17.28
C MET A 572 -7.26 -11.53 18.74
N THR A 573 -7.24 -12.50 19.65
CA THR A 573 -7.45 -12.25 21.08
C THR A 573 -6.17 -12.36 21.91
N SER A 574 -5.01 -12.45 21.24
CA SER A 574 -3.72 -12.57 21.91
C SER A 574 -3.37 -11.31 22.74
N PRO A 575 -2.71 -11.46 23.90
CA PRO A 575 -2.23 -10.32 24.69
C PRO A 575 -1.37 -9.36 23.87
N GLN A 576 -0.54 -9.90 22.97
CA GLN A 576 0.34 -9.13 22.08
C GLN A 576 -0.48 -8.27 21.09
N ALA A 577 -1.52 -8.84 20.47
CA ALA A 577 -2.40 -8.08 19.59
C ALA A 577 -3.11 -6.94 20.33
N LYS A 578 -3.59 -7.21 21.55
CA LYS A 578 -4.22 -6.20 22.41
C LYS A 578 -3.24 -5.10 22.82
N ALA A 579 -2.03 -5.46 23.24
CA ALA A 579 -1.00 -4.50 23.63
C ALA A 579 -0.62 -3.59 22.46
N ARG A 580 -0.48 -4.14 21.25
CA ARG A 580 -0.20 -3.34 20.03
C ARG A 580 -1.31 -2.34 19.73
N LEU A 581 -2.57 -2.75 19.79
CA LEU A 581 -3.71 -1.86 19.57
C LEU A 581 -3.78 -0.74 20.62
N TYR A 582 -3.50 -1.05 21.89
CA TYR A 582 -3.50 -0.06 22.96
C TYR A 582 -2.31 0.89 22.90
N LYS A 583 -1.16 0.44 22.39
CA LYS A 583 -0.02 1.32 22.09
C LYS A 583 -0.40 2.39 21.06
N GLU A 584 -1.13 2.00 20.03
CA GLU A 584 -1.47 2.87 18.90
C GLU A 584 -2.71 3.74 19.15
N PHE A 585 -3.75 3.20 19.80
CA PHE A 585 -5.06 3.85 19.94
C PHE A 585 -5.46 4.16 21.40
N GLY A 586 -4.61 3.84 22.37
CA GLY A 586 -4.90 4.00 23.80
C GLY A 586 -5.76 2.87 24.39
N THR A 587 -5.78 2.80 25.72
CA THR A 587 -6.46 1.73 26.48
C THR A 587 -7.99 1.78 26.40
N GLY A 588 -8.58 2.93 26.06
CA GLY A 588 -10.02 3.13 25.89
C GLY A 588 -10.60 2.66 24.54
N ALA A 589 -9.76 2.08 23.67
CA ALA A 589 -10.14 1.68 22.32
C ALA A 589 -11.14 0.50 22.31
N ARG A 590 -12.29 0.68 21.65
CA ARG A 590 -13.28 -0.39 21.40
C ARG A 590 -12.97 -1.09 20.09
N VAL A 591 -12.69 -2.39 20.16
CA VAL A 591 -12.31 -3.20 18.99
C VAL A 591 -13.50 -4.03 18.52
N SER A 592 -13.81 -3.97 17.23
CA SER A 592 -14.77 -4.83 16.55
C SER A 592 -14.04 -5.69 15.51
N PHE A 593 -14.45 -6.94 15.37
CA PHE A 593 -13.91 -7.89 14.40
C PHE A 593 -14.74 -7.88 13.12
N HIS A 594 -14.10 -8.06 11.95
CA HIS A 594 -14.78 -8.28 10.69
C HIS A 594 -14.56 -9.70 10.22
N LEU A 595 -15.57 -10.55 10.41
CA LEU A 595 -15.50 -11.96 10.07
C LEU A 595 -16.57 -12.32 9.05
N HIS A 596 -16.34 -13.39 8.31
CA HIS A 596 -17.35 -14.01 7.46
C HIS A 596 -17.60 -15.44 7.97
N PRO A 597 -18.46 -15.63 8.99
CA PRO A 597 -18.70 -16.94 9.56
C PRO A 597 -19.19 -17.94 8.51
N THR A 598 -18.60 -19.14 8.48
CA THR A 598 -18.87 -20.20 7.49
C THR A 598 -20.36 -20.53 7.35
N PHE A 599 -21.09 -20.54 8.47
CA PHE A 599 -22.55 -20.78 8.49
C PHE A 599 -23.35 -19.69 7.74
N LEU A 600 -22.94 -18.42 7.85
CA LEU A 600 -23.60 -17.33 7.13
C LEU A 600 -23.28 -17.39 5.63
N ARG A 601 -22.05 -17.79 5.27
CA ARG A 601 -21.67 -18.01 3.87
C ARG A 601 -22.49 -19.15 3.25
N SER A 602 -22.71 -20.25 3.96
CA SER A 602 -23.58 -21.35 3.48
C SER A 602 -25.05 -20.97 3.35
N LEU A 603 -25.49 -19.89 4.01
CA LEU A 603 -26.83 -19.31 3.88
C LEU A 603 -26.91 -18.21 2.79
N GLY A 604 -25.85 -18.00 2.01
CA GLY A 604 -25.84 -17.05 0.90
C GLY A 604 -25.46 -15.61 1.28
N PHE A 605 -25.01 -15.34 2.52
CA PHE A 605 -24.51 -14.01 2.87
C PHE A 605 -23.14 -13.79 2.22
N THR A 606 -23.03 -12.77 1.38
CA THR A 606 -21.78 -12.44 0.65
C THR A 606 -20.93 -11.37 1.32
N LYS A 607 -21.44 -10.71 2.37
CA LYS A 607 -20.75 -9.60 3.07
C LYS A 607 -20.25 -10.03 4.45
N LYS A 608 -19.10 -9.50 4.85
CA LYS A 608 -18.58 -9.65 6.21
C LYS A 608 -19.51 -9.01 7.24
N VAL A 609 -19.55 -9.62 8.41
CA VAL A 609 -20.30 -9.13 9.56
C VAL A 609 -19.35 -8.47 10.54
N ARG A 610 -19.73 -7.27 10.99
CA ARG A 610 -19.03 -6.56 12.05
C ARG A 610 -19.51 -7.07 13.41
N LEU A 611 -18.60 -7.65 14.18
CA LEU A 611 -18.84 -8.21 15.51
C LEU A 611 -18.18 -7.32 16.56
N GLY A 612 -18.97 -6.77 17.47
CA GLY A 612 -18.49 -5.81 18.47
C GLY A 612 -17.61 -6.44 19.56
N PRO A 613 -17.18 -5.64 20.57
CA PRO A 613 -16.35 -6.10 21.69
C PRO A 613 -16.94 -7.28 22.48
N TRP A 614 -18.27 -7.40 22.51
CA TRP A 614 -19.00 -8.48 23.16
C TRP A 614 -18.66 -9.88 22.60
N PHE A 615 -18.12 -9.95 21.38
CA PHE A 615 -17.73 -11.21 20.74
C PHE A 615 -16.34 -11.70 21.16
N ALA A 616 -15.51 -10.84 21.78
CA ALA A 616 -14.14 -11.21 22.19
C ALA A 616 -14.07 -12.39 23.19
N PRO A 617 -14.95 -12.51 24.20
CA PRO A 617 -15.00 -13.69 25.06
C PRO A 617 -15.28 -14.98 24.30
N LEU A 618 -16.18 -14.94 23.30
CA LEU A 618 -16.49 -16.10 22.46
C LEU A 618 -15.29 -16.51 21.61
N MET A 619 -14.56 -15.55 21.04
CA MET A 619 -13.30 -15.83 20.33
C MET A 619 -12.24 -16.47 21.26
N ARG A 620 -12.13 -16.01 22.51
CA ARG A 620 -11.22 -16.64 23.49
C ARG A 620 -11.63 -18.07 23.83
N MET A 621 -12.93 -18.33 23.94
CA MET A 621 -13.45 -19.68 24.14
C MET A 621 -13.12 -20.57 22.94
N LEU A 622 -13.39 -20.08 21.73
CA LEU A 622 -13.07 -20.78 20.48
C LEU A 622 -11.57 -21.10 20.40
N ALA A 623 -10.69 -20.15 20.72
CA ALA A 623 -9.24 -20.38 20.74
C ALA A 623 -8.81 -21.51 21.69
N LYS A 624 -9.51 -21.72 22.82
CA LYS A 624 -9.25 -22.82 23.77
C LYS A 624 -9.76 -24.16 23.26
N MET A 625 -10.72 -24.18 22.34
CA MET A 625 -11.27 -25.40 21.73
C MET A 625 -10.38 -26.00 20.63
N LYS A 626 -9.12 -25.55 20.51
CA LYS A 626 -8.13 -26.09 19.56
C LYS A 626 -7.97 -27.61 19.59
N ALA A 627 -8.25 -28.26 20.72
CA ALA A 627 -8.20 -29.73 20.84
C ALA A 627 -9.23 -30.44 19.96
N LEU A 628 -10.30 -29.75 19.55
CA LEU A 628 -11.27 -30.29 18.59
C LEU A 628 -10.69 -30.39 17.19
N ARG A 629 -9.64 -29.62 16.85
CA ARG A 629 -9.08 -29.55 15.50
C ARG A 629 -8.77 -30.94 14.95
N GLY A 630 -9.34 -31.26 13.78
CA GLY A 630 -9.12 -32.53 13.10
C GLY A 630 -9.81 -33.75 13.73
N THR A 631 -10.59 -33.56 14.80
CA THR A 631 -11.44 -34.61 15.37
C THR A 631 -12.78 -34.69 14.63
N PRO A 632 -13.56 -35.78 14.79
CA PRO A 632 -14.90 -35.88 14.18
C PRO A 632 -15.88 -34.78 14.60
N PHE A 633 -15.62 -34.15 15.76
CA PHE A 633 -16.39 -33.03 16.33
C PHE A 633 -15.96 -31.65 15.79
N ASP A 634 -14.94 -31.60 14.94
CA ASP A 634 -14.56 -30.40 14.21
C ASP A 634 -15.52 -30.15 13.04
N LEU A 635 -16.49 -29.27 13.26
CA LEU A 635 -17.45 -28.86 12.23
C LEU A 635 -16.76 -28.11 11.07
N PHE A 636 -15.67 -27.39 11.34
CA PHE A 636 -14.97 -26.58 10.35
C PHE A 636 -14.05 -27.42 9.46
N ALA A 637 -13.44 -28.49 10.01
CA ALA A 637 -12.56 -29.38 9.25
C ALA A 637 -13.22 -30.08 8.06
N ARG A 638 -14.57 -30.12 8.01
CA ARG A 638 -15.33 -30.73 6.91
C ARG A 638 -15.40 -29.87 5.66
N THR A 639 -15.09 -28.57 5.76
CA THR A 639 -15.08 -27.66 4.61
C THR A 639 -13.98 -28.05 3.60
N HIS A 640 -14.21 -27.72 2.33
CA HIS A 640 -13.29 -28.05 1.23
C HIS A 640 -11.90 -27.42 1.43
N VAL A 641 -11.84 -26.15 1.84
CA VAL A 641 -10.59 -25.42 2.12
C VAL A 641 -9.78 -26.13 3.22
N ARG A 642 -10.40 -26.51 4.34
CA ARG A 642 -9.70 -27.14 5.48
C ARG A 642 -9.24 -28.56 5.17
N ARG A 643 -9.96 -29.30 4.32
CA ARG A 643 -9.48 -30.60 3.81
C ARG A 643 -8.25 -30.41 2.92
N THR A 644 -8.30 -29.42 2.04
CA THR A 644 -7.20 -29.10 1.12
C THR A 644 -5.95 -28.66 1.87
N GLU A 645 -6.06 -27.80 2.89
CA GLU A 645 -4.92 -27.37 3.70
C GLU A 645 -4.22 -28.53 4.41
N ARG A 646 -4.98 -29.48 4.98
CA ARG A 646 -4.41 -30.66 5.64
C ARG A 646 -3.71 -31.59 4.66
N ASN A 647 -4.31 -31.80 3.48
CA ASN A 647 -3.68 -32.59 2.42
C ASN A 647 -2.41 -31.92 1.90
N LEU A 648 -2.39 -30.60 1.80
CA LEU A 648 -1.24 -29.82 1.32
C LEU A 648 0.00 -30.00 2.20
N ILE A 649 -0.16 -30.16 3.52
CA ILE A 649 0.97 -30.46 4.43
C ILE A 649 1.62 -31.80 4.06
N VAL A 650 0.80 -32.82 3.78
CA VAL A 650 1.29 -34.17 3.42
C VAL A 650 1.96 -34.14 2.04
N GLN A 651 1.32 -33.48 1.06
CA GLN A 651 1.87 -33.30 -0.29
C GLN A 651 3.22 -32.59 -0.26
N TYR A 652 3.30 -31.47 0.45
CA TYR A 652 4.55 -30.71 0.55
C TYR A 652 5.67 -31.51 1.23
N ARG A 653 5.38 -32.23 2.33
CA ARG A 653 6.37 -33.08 2.98
C ARG A 653 6.90 -34.17 2.05
N SER A 654 5.99 -34.87 1.37
CA SER A 654 6.37 -35.92 0.44
C SER A 654 7.16 -35.37 -0.75
N LEU A 655 6.78 -34.21 -1.28
CA LEU A 655 7.50 -33.53 -2.36
C LEU A 655 8.93 -33.16 -1.93
N VAL A 656 9.10 -32.58 -0.75
CA VAL A 656 10.43 -32.23 -0.21
C VAL A 656 11.27 -33.47 0.05
N GLU A 657 10.69 -34.55 0.58
CA GLU A 657 11.43 -35.81 0.79
C GLU A 657 11.96 -36.37 -0.53
N HIS A 658 11.11 -36.50 -1.54
CA HIS A 658 11.54 -37.00 -2.86
C HIS A 658 12.57 -36.07 -3.53
N ALA A 659 12.42 -34.75 -3.38
CA ALA A 659 13.39 -33.78 -3.88
C ALA A 659 14.75 -33.91 -3.16
N CYS A 660 14.74 -34.08 -1.84
CA CYS A 660 15.96 -34.32 -1.05
C CYS A 660 16.63 -35.66 -1.38
N ASP A 661 15.87 -36.70 -1.74
CA ASP A 661 16.43 -38.00 -2.17
C ASP A 661 17.21 -37.91 -3.49
N LYS A 662 16.90 -36.91 -4.33
CA LYS A 662 17.58 -36.60 -5.59
C LYS A 662 18.56 -35.44 -5.47
N LEU A 663 18.69 -34.81 -4.31
CA LEU A 663 19.54 -33.63 -4.11
C LEU A 663 21.01 -33.93 -4.44
N ASP A 664 21.60 -33.04 -5.23
CA ASP A 664 23.02 -32.96 -5.55
C ASP A 664 23.43 -31.48 -5.74
N GLU A 665 24.70 -31.23 -6.08
CA GLU A 665 25.20 -29.86 -6.26
C GLU A 665 24.59 -29.15 -7.49
N THR A 666 24.13 -29.89 -8.50
CA THR A 666 23.62 -29.35 -9.77
C THR A 666 22.16 -28.92 -9.68
N ASN A 667 21.36 -29.58 -8.84
CA ASN A 667 19.94 -29.32 -8.67
C ASN A 667 19.57 -28.56 -7.38
N TYR A 668 20.56 -28.19 -6.56
CA TYR A 668 20.37 -27.52 -5.28
C TYR A 668 19.45 -26.28 -5.38
N GLU A 669 19.63 -25.42 -6.38
CA GLU A 669 18.82 -24.21 -6.56
C GLU A 669 17.35 -24.55 -6.89
N SER A 670 17.10 -25.60 -7.68
CA SER A 670 15.74 -26.06 -7.98
C SER A 670 15.06 -26.64 -6.74
N VAL A 671 15.78 -27.43 -5.93
CA VAL A 671 15.25 -27.96 -4.66
C VAL A 671 14.98 -26.83 -3.66
N LEU A 672 15.86 -25.83 -3.59
CA LEU A 672 15.66 -24.64 -2.76
C LEU A 672 14.45 -23.83 -3.22
N ALA A 673 14.27 -23.63 -4.53
CA ALA A 673 13.10 -22.96 -5.08
C ALA A 673 11.81 -23.72 -4.74
N LEU A 674 11.82 -25.05 -4.85
CA LEU A 674 10.70 -25.91 -4.48
C LEU A 674 10.38 -25.81 -2.97
N ALA A 675 11.40 -25.79 -2.11
CA ALA A 675 11.23 -25.62 -0.66
C ALA A 675 10.68 -24.22 -0.28
N LYS A 676 10.91 -23.21 -1.11
CA LYS A 676 10.36 -21.85 -0.92
C LYS A 676 8.94 -21.69 -1.46
N LEU A 677 8.50 -22.59 -2.34
CA LEU A 677 7.26 -22.46 -3.11
C LEU A 677 5.96 -22.31 -2.31
N PRO A 678 5.79 -22.93 -1.11
CA PRO A 678 4.58 -22.71 -0.31
C PRO A 678 4.33 -21.25 0.07
N ASP A 679 5.32 -20.37 -0.12
CA ASP A 679 5.12 -18.95 0.07
C ASP A 679 4.05 -18.36 -0.88
N VAL A 680 3.81 -18.97 -2.04
CA VAL A 680 2.74 -18.59 -2.99
C VAL A 680 1.34 -18.81 -2.41
N VAL A 681 1.18 -19.81 -1.53
CA VAL A 681 -0.10 -20.19 -0.91
C VAL A 681 -0.46 -19.17 0.17
N ARG A 682 -1.18 -18.12 -0.23
CA ARG A 682 -1.63 -17.01 0.62
C ARG A 682 -3.12 -16.77 0.43
N GLY A 683 -3.76 -16.15 1.42
CA GLY A 683 -5.16 -15.71 1.37
C GLY A 683 -6.13 -16.65 2.06
N TYR A 684 -7.41 -16.46 1.80
CA TYR A 684 -8.52 -17.18 2.41
C TYR A 684 -9.50 -17.62 1.33
N GLU A 685 -10.28 -18.67 1.64
CA GLU A 685 -11.34 -19.18 0.78
C GLU A 685 -10.87 -19.33 -0.68
N ASP A 686 -11.63 -18.79 -1.63
CA ASP A 686 -11.40 -18.91 -3.07
C ASP A 686 -10.04 -18.33 -3.48
N VAL A 687 -9.57 -17.25 -2.83
CA VAL A 687 -8.24 -16.67 -3.07
C VAL A 687 -7.14 -17.67 -2.69
N LYS A 688 -7.33 -18.42 -1.60
CA LYS A 688 -6.37 -19.44 -1.18
C LYS A 688 -6.39 -20.64 -2.12
N LEU A 689 -7.58 -21.12 -2.48
CA LEU A 689 -7.74 -22.26 -3.39
C LEU A 689 -7.07 -22.00 -4.75
N GLY A 690 -7.27 -20.82 -5.33
CA GLY A 690 -6.58 -20.44 -6.57
C GLY A 690 -5.06 -20.43 -6.43
N ASN A 691 -4.53 -19.99 -5.29
CA ASN A 691 -3.09 -19.98 -5.03
C ASN A 691 -2.51 -21.38 -4.75
N ILE A 692 -3.32 -22.31 -4.25
CA ILE A 692 -2.93 -23.72 -4.09
C ILE A 692 -2.77 -24.36 -5.46
N GLU A 693 -3.64 -24.02 -6.42
CA GLU A 693 -3.52 -24.55 -7.78
C GLU A 693 -2.25 -24.03 -8.45
N LEU A 694 -1.98 -22.72 -8.34
CA LEU A 694 -0.72 -22.14 -8.81
C LEU A 694 0.51 -22.80 -8.16
N PHE A 695 0.44 -23.11 -6.87
CA PHE A 695 1.49 -23.85 -6.17
C PHE A 695 1.69 -25.24 -6.79
N ARG A 696 0.62 -25.98 -7.10
CA ARG A 696 0.72 -27.32 -7.69
C ARG A 696 1.32 -27.29 -9.09
N GLU A 697 0.90 -26.34 -9.92
CA GLU A 697 1.45 -26.14 -11.27
C GLU A 697 2.96 -25.89 -11.20
N GLN A 698 3.38 -24.90 -10.42
CA GLN A 698 4.81 -24.56 -10.26
C GLN A 698 5.62 -25.67 -9.59
N ALA A 699 5.01 -26.41 -8.65
CA ALA A 699 5.65 -27.53 -7.99
C ALA A 699 5.89 -28.68 -8.96
N ALA A 700 4.95 -28.94 -9.88
CA ALA A 700 5.10 -29.96 -10.93
C ALA A 700 6.24 -29.60 -11.89
N GLU A 701 6.34 -28.34 -12.31
CA GLU A 701 7.42 -27.86 -13.17
C GLU A 701 8.80 -28.02 -12.51
N LEU A 702 8.95 -27.57 -11.26
CA LEU A 702 10.20 -27.70 -10.51
C LEU A 702 10.55 -29.16 -10.21
N ALA A 703 9.56 -29.98 -9.86
CA ALA A 703 9.76 -31.40 -9.61
C ALA A 703 10.24 -32.13 -10.87
N ALA A 704 9.69 -31.80 -12.05
CA ALA A 704 10.12 -32.35 -13.33
C ALA A 704 11.59 -32.00 -13.62
N GLN A 705 12.03 -30.78 -13.32
CA GLN A 705 13.45 -30.38 -13.46
C GLN A 705 14.40 -31.17 -12.54
N ILE A 706 13.93 -31.59 -11.37
CA ILE A 706 14.72 -32.39 -10.40
C ILE A 706 14.64 -33.90 -10.73
N GLY A 707 13.79 -34.31 -11.69
CA GLY A 707 13.57 -35.72 -12.01
C GLY A 707 12.70 -36.46 -11.00
N VAL A 708 11.79 -35.73 -10.33
CA VAL A 708 10.82 -36.26 -9.37
C VAL A 708 9.43 -36.22 -9.99
N THR A 709 8.76 -37.37 -10.07
CA THR A 709 7.32 -37.45 -10.39
C THR A 709 6.52 -37.45 -9.10
N HIS A 710 5.70 -36.42 -8.89
CA HIS A 710 4.83 -36.33 -7.72
C HIS A 710 3.36 -36.21 -8.15
N ASP A 711 2.52 -37.14 -7.68
CA ASP A 711 1.08 -37.07 -7.90
C ASP A 711 0.45 -36.16 -6.84
N PHE A 712 -0.04 -35.00 -7.27
CA PHE A 712 -0.76 -34.06 -6.40
C PHE A 712 -2.20 -34.53 -6.07
N GLY A 713 -2.60 -35.71 -6.54
CA GLY A 713 -3.92 -36.31 -6.34
C GLY A 713 -5.02 -35.64 -7.16
N ALA A 714 -6.22 -36.23 -7.15
CA ALA A 714 -7.37 -35.67 -7.85
C ALA A 714 -7.76 -34.29 -7.29
N ILE A 715 -7.82 -33.30 -8.19
CA ILE A 715 -8.34 -31.96 -7.92
C ILE A 715 -9.81 -32.09 -7.51
N LEU A 716 -10.11 -31.99 -6.22
CA LEU A 716 -11.49 -31.80 -5.76
C LEU A 716 -11.90 -30.39 -6.19
N ARG A 717 -12.48 -30.22 -7.39
CA ARG A 717 -13.02 -28.93 -7.85
C ARG A 717 -14.28 -28.58 -7.04
N SER A 718 -14.46 -27.30 -6.75
CA SER A 718 -15.63 -26.78 -6.03
C SER A 718 -16.92 -27.05 -6.82
N PRO A 719 -18.06 -27.42 -6.19
CA PRO A 719 -19.34 -27.56 -6.89
C PRO A 719 -19.92 -26.23 -7.43
N HIS A 720 -19.28 -25.09 -7.16
CA HIS A 720 -19.79 -23.75 -7.50
C HIS A 720 -19.01 -23.06 -8.64
N ASP A 721 -18.32 -23.83 -9.49
CA ASP A 721 -17.66 -23.30 -10.68
C ASP A 721 -18.70 -23.00 -11.80
N PRO A 722 -18.88 -21.73 -12.21
CA PRO A 722 -19.89 -21.35 -13.20
C PRO A 722 -19.64 -21.89 -14.63
N ASP A 723 -18.47 -22.47 -14.91
CA ASP A 723 -18.11 -22.98 -16.24
C ASP A 723 -18.31 -24.50 -16.42
N THR A 724 -19.32 -25.10 -15.78
CA THR A 724 -19.63 -26.52 -16.03
C THR A 724 -20.59 -26.66 -17.23
N PRO A 725 -20.19 -27.21 -18.40
CA PRO A 725 -21.17 -27.68 -19.37
C PRO A 725 -21.84 -28.91 -18.77
N HIS A 726 -23.15 -28.85 -18.58
CA HIS A 726 -23.95 -30.01 -18.16
C HIS A 726 -23.76 -31.17 -19.15
N MET A 727 -22.89 -32.12 -18.83
CA MET A 727 -22.92 -33.45 -19.44
C MET A 727 -24.16 -34.19 -18.94
N LYS A 728 -25.27 -34.02 -19.65
CA LYS A 728 -26.32 -35.04 -19.70
C LYS A 728 -25.72 -36.27 -20.41
N ARG A 729 -25.51 -37.35 -19.66
CA ARG A 729 -25.49 -38.71 -20.24
C ARG A 729 -26.81 -39.40 -19.90
N ALA A 730 -27.36 -40.02 -20.93
CA ALA A 730 -28.70 -40.54 -21.05
C ALA A 730 -29.00 -41.73 -20.11
N ALA A 731 -30.26 -41.78 -19.67
CA ALA A 731 -31.14 -42.93 -19.85
C ALA A 731 -32.47 -42.38 -20.39
#